data_AF-A0A378JGU0-F1
#
_entry.id   AF-A0A378JGU0-F1
#
_cell.length_a   1.000
_cell.length_b   1.000
_cell.length_c   1.000
_cell.angle_alpha   90.00
_cell.angle_beta   90.00
_cell.angle_gamma   90.00
#
_symmetry.space_group_name_H-M   'P 1'
#
loop_
_entity.id
_entity.type
_entity.pdbx_description
1 polymer ?
#
loop_
_entity_poly.entity_id
_entity_poly.type
_entity_poly.pdbx_seq_one_letter_code
_entity_poly.pdbx_strand_id
1 'polypeptide(L)'
;MSKLNYHLLNNIPSYYRNALGYYPDMLVYQHNAKQYEQHWQKLIHAKYIYTNGYNLKPVGILRYTFELFKGWLGYNNHCEPQKVQLSLCKFAYYGYLNNYSQNVLQQPLTSYKIPEQYLKLVKNSRNAATSKTLQDLLISYYRSNSNSIPQIPTLPFTSYYAFGDCFKFIEQWAEIPRLDPQSHNLITTTFHKLEYELAIKDYPFYPGSYYAELTAQSYLDRAKDKKNSLLYRWSWFSDAQQQTHYHLQRAIFFNPNIINQNLTLYIDYFLEKRELEQAFNLITQLPDLKQAANYIILHYEAANQLALIKPNTPLAKELAQYYIQKKTLIDVQLATQLDTELAQTNPVDIFHLSIAEKQYDKAYDLWLINHNKYSFDSNDLIKLGNYFNELGEQAYVKGKAYRKAEQWQKATLAYQQSFEAKRKALKVNPTEERKEQYFIHMRLYAQLLIHTNLKQHQPAQSNIAEIEKAIKLLDKCVSKVVDKEEKQLLSKALAKGLMRQVDYLVHLFLVPADYDSDRDTRIQHKTKHQTHFTLALDALHRITKLLTGCKDPKQKKLLGKAYFLLGDIANFFDLNLPYAEYFKKAMEIVPSNPFYLLRCSELFEERQEDLRSVALPLLKKRGFTTIDYYNWYKERWEQETYRTSPIKDIHSLDIAVNPPAPRFAFL
;
A
#
# COMPACT_ATOMS: atom_id res chain seq x y z
N MET A 1 -43.11 -53.50 19.28
CA MET A 1 -43.11 -52.80 20.58
C MET A 1 -42.12 -51.66 20.49
N SER A 2 -42.34 -50.58 21.24
CA SER A 2 -41.38 -49.50 21.39
C SER A 2 -40.09 -50.00 22.07
N LYS A 3 -38.93 -49.50 21.63
CA LYS A 3 -37.66 -49.66 22.33
C LYS A 3 -37.55 -48.63 23.46
N LEU A 4 -37.35 -49.11 24.69
CA LEU A 4 -37.40 -48.31 25.91
C LEU A 4 -36.05 -48.34 26.64
N ASN A 5 -35.76 -47.26 27.36
CA ASN A 5 -34.66 -47.18 28.32
C ASN A 5 -35.06 -47.93 29.61
N TYR A 6 -34.69 -49.22 29.67
CA TYR A 6 -35.04 -50.07 30.81
C TYR A 6 -34.33 -49.68 32.11
N HIS A 7 -33.15 -49.06 32.03
CA HIS A 7 -32.47 -48.53 33.21
C HIS A 7 -33.33 -47.43 33.87
N LEU A 8 -33.78 -46.45 33.08
CA LEU A 8 -34.64 -45.38 33.56
C LEU A 8 -36.00 -45.91 34.08
N LEU A 9 -36.60 -46.87 33.36
CA LEU A 9 -37.85 -47.51 33.80
C LEU A 9 -37.73 -48.26 35.13
N ASN A 10 -36.59 -48.92 35.37
CA ASN A 10 -36.33 -49.65 36.60
C ASN A 10 -36.18 -48.71 37.80
N ASN A 11 -35.67 -47.49 37.57
CA ASN A 11 -35.55 -46.44 38.57
C ASN A 11 -36.89 -45.78 38.93
N ILE A 12 -37.94 -45.97 38.13
CA ILE A 12 -39.28 -45.52 38.49
C ILE A 12 -39.82 -46.39 39.62
N PRO A 13 -40.21 -45.81 40.77
CA PRO A 13 -40.74 -46.58 41.88
C PRO A 13 -41.97 -47.42 41.48
N SER A 14 -42.00 -48.68 41.91
CA SER A 14 -43.00 -49.67 41.48
C SER A 14 -44.44 -49.21 41.70
N TYR A 15 -44.70 -48.53 42.80
CA TYR A 15 -46.01 -48.00 43.19
C TYR A 15 -46.50 -46.84 42.32
N TYR A 16 -45.61 -46.10 41.67
CA TYR A 16 -45.96 -45.02 40.73
C TYR A 16 -45.94 -45.46 39.27
N ARG A 17 -45.33 -46.60 38.95
CA ARG A 17 -45.02 -47.03 37.59
C ARG A 17 -46.26 -47.07 36.68
N ASN A 18 -47.41 -47.51 37.18
CA ASN A 18 -48.64 -47.62 36.40
C ASN A 18 -49.28 -46.27 36.01
N ALA A 19 -48.99 -45.20 36.77
CA ALA A 19 -49.55 -43.88 36.53
C ALA A 19 -48.56 -42.93 35.87
N LEU A 20 -47.29 -42.94 36.32
CA LEU A 20 -46.25 -42.02 35.85
C LEU A 20 -46.01 -42.12 34.34
N GLY A 21 -46.22 -43.29 33.74
CA GLY A 21 -46.07 -43.50 32.29
C GLY A 21 -47.00 -42.64 31.45
N TYR A 22 -48.12 -42.19 32.00
CA TYR A 22 -49.05 -41.32 31.29
C TYR A 22 -48.83 -39.84 31.55
N TYR A 23 -47.88 -39.43 32.39
CA TYR A 23 -47.56 -38.01 32.49
C TYR A 23 -46.91 -37.51 31.19
N PRO A 24 -47.16 -36.25 30.80
CA PRO A 24 -46.82 -35.73 29.46
C PRO A 24 -45.32 -35.72 29.18
N ASP A 25 -44.50 -35.51 30.22
CA ASP A 25 -43.04 -35.37 30.18
C ASP A 25 -42.27 -36.68 30.43
N MET A 26 -42.95 -37.76 30.85
CA MET A 26 -42.32 -39.06 31.10
C MET A 26 -41.96 -39.77 29.78
N LEU A 27 -40.83 -39.42 29.18
CA LEU A 27 -40.34 -39.95 27.90
C LEU A 27 -39.15 -40.90 28.12
N VAL A 28 -39.38 -42.21 27.95
CA VAL A 28 -38.36 -43.25 28.19
C VAL A 28 -37.96 -44.00 26.91
N TYR A 29 -38.18 -43.39 25.75
CA TYR A 29 -37.89 -44.02 24.45
C TYR A 29 -36.38 -44.03 24.15
N GLN A 30 -35.92 -45.05 23.42
CA GLN A 30 -34.51 -45.20 23.03
C GLN A 30 -34.36 -45.69 21.57
N HIS A 31 -35.27 -45.25 20.69
CA HIS A 31 -35.20 -45.58 19.27
C HIS A 31 -34.16 -44.71 18.59
N ASN A 32 -33.35 -45.28 17.69
CA ASN A 32 -32.65 -44.50 16.67
C ASN A 32 -33.61 -44.08 15.54
N ALA A 33 -33.17 -43.22 14.62
CA ALA A 33 -34.00 -42.68 13.54
C ALA A 33 -34.71 -43.76 12.70
N LYS A 34 -33.98 -44.82 12.29
CA LYS A 34 -34.54 -45.94 11.51
C LYS A 34 -35.58 -46.73 12.32
N GLN A 35 -35.29 -47.01 13.60
CA GLN A 35 -36.20 -47.71 14.49
C GLN A 35 -37.47 -46.89 14.76
N TYR A 36 -37.33 -45.58 14.89
CA TYR A 36 -38.44 -44.64 15.07
C TYR A 36 -39.39 -44.66 13.87
N GLU A 37 -38.84 -44.51 12.66
CA GLU A 37 -39.60 -44.56 11.41
C GLU A 37 -40.30 -45.91 11.20
N GLN A 38 -39.57 -47.03 11.37
CA GLN A 38 -40.14 -48.37 11.28
C GLN A 38 -41.25 -48.60 12.32
N HIS A 39 -41.14 -48.02 13.51
CA HIS A 39 -42.16 -48.14 14.53
C HIS A 39 -43.42 -47.34 14.16
N TRP A 40 -43.25 -46.12 13.65
CA TRP A 40 -44.37 -45.33 13.14
C TRP A 40 -45.12 -46.01 12.00
N GLN A 41 -44.40 -46.60 11.03
CA GLN A 41 -45.01 -47.37 9.94
C GLN A 41 -45.90 -48.50 10.49
N LYS A 42 -45.47 -49.20 11.55
CA LYS A 42 -46.30 -50.23 12.20
C LYS A 42 -47.53 -49.66 12.91
N LEU A 43 -47.44 -48.46 13.48
CA LEU A 43 -48.53 -47.83 14.23
C LEU A 43 -49.60 -47.24 13.30
N ILE A 44 -49.21 -46.64 12.17
CA ILE A 44 -50.13 -46.02 11.20
C ILE A 44 -51.08 -47.06 10.58
N HIS A 45 -50.53 -48.22 10.21
CA HIS A 45 -51.29 -49.34 9.64
C HIS A 45 -52.06 -50.16 10.68
N ALA A 46 -51.95 -49.84 11.97
CA ALA A 46 -52.60 -50.60 13.03
C ALA A 46 -54.06 -50.18 13.20
N LYS A 47 -54.98 -51.17 13.19
CA LYS A 47 -56.39 -50.92 13.51
C LYS A 47 -56.60 -50.60 14.99
N TYR A 48 -55.81 -51.20 15.89
CA TYR A 48 -55.89 -50.95 17.34
C TYR A 48 -54.49 -50.80 17.92
N ILE A 49 -54.34 -49.89 18.89
CA ILE A 49 -53.08 -49.60 19.53
C ILE A 49 -53.24 -49.80 21.03
N TYR A 50 -52.24 -50.45 21.63
CA TYR A 50 -52.10 -50.59 23.07
C TYR A 50 -51.05 -49.62 23.58
N THR A 51 -51.32 -48.98 24.71
CA THR A 51 -50.33 -48.22 25.47
C THR A 51 -50.42 -48.45 26.97
N ASN A 52 -49.26 -48.52 27.63
CA ASN A 52 -49.13 -48.39 29.08
C ASN A 52 -48.50 -47.06 29.51
N GLY A 53 -48.53 -46.06 28.62
CA GLY A 53 -47.88 -44.76 28.81
C GLY A 53 -46.42 -44.72 28.36
N TYR A 54 -45.68 -45.82 28.54
CA TYR A 54 -44.28 -45.95 28.11
C TYR A 54 -44.12 -46.63 26.75
N ASN A 55 -44.90 -47.67 26.47
CA ASN A 55 -44.77 -48.52 25.28
C ASN A 55 -45.98 -48.37 24.37
N LEU A 56 -45.74 -48.19 23.07
CA LEU A 56 -46.74 -48.26 22.02
C LEU A 56 -46.58 -49.56 21.23
N LYS A 57 -47.69 -50.27 20.98
CA LYS A 57 -47.66 -51.42 20.08
C LYS A 57 -48.99 -51.63 19.36
N PRO A 58 -48.96 -52.06 18.08
CA PRO A 58 -50.16 -52.54 17.40
C PRO A 58 -50.68 -53.80 18.12
N VAL A 59 -52.00 -53.93 18.21
CA VAL A 59 -52.67 -55.10 18.79
C VAL A 59 -53.83 -55.57 17.92
N GLY A 60 -54.15 -56.86 17.98
CA GLY A 60 -55.32 -57.45 17.31
C GLY A 60 -56.62 -57.25 18.09
N ILE A 61 -57.74 -57.63 17.47
CA ILE A 61 -59.09 -57.48 18.03
C ILE A 61 -59.25 -58.16 19.40
N LEU A 62 -58.68 -59.35 19.60
CA LEU A 62 -58.80 -60.09 20.88
C LEU A 62 -58.24 -59.30 22.05
N ARG A 63 -57.05 -58.71 21.90
CA ARG A 63 -56.43 -57.89 22.95
C ARG A 63 -57.19 -56.59 23.16
N TYR A 64 -57.67 -55.97 22.10
CA TYR A 64 -58.49 -54.77 22.17
C TYR A 64 -59.79 -55.02 22.97
N THR A 65 -60.53 -56.08 22.64
CA THR A 65 -61.75 -56.47 23.36
C THR A 65 -61.46 -56.82 24.82
N PHE A 66 -60.34 -57.48 25.11
CA PHE A 66 -59.92 -57.76 26.48
C PHE A 66 -59.63 -56.47 27.28
N GLU A 67 -58.95 -55.49 26.70
CA GLU A 67 -58.69 -54.21 27.37
C GLU A 67 -59.97 -53.37 27.56
N LEU A 68 -60.93 -53.44 26.62
CA LEU A 68 -62.25 -52.86 26.79
C LEU A 68 -63.02 -53.50 27.93
N PHE A 69 -63.05 -54.84 28.00
CA PHE A 69 -63.69 -55.57 29.09
C PHE A 69 -63.04 -55.26 30.44
N LYS A 70 -61.71 -55.18 30.50
CA LYS A 70 -60.97 -54.70 31.68
C LYS A 70 -61.41 -53.30 32.10
N GLY A 71 -61.53 -52.38 31.14
CA GLY A 71 -62.03 -51.03 31.37
C GLY A 71 -63.43 -51.00 31.96
N TRP A 72 -64.33 -51.83 31.43
CA TRP A 72 -65.68 -51.98 31.92
C TRP A 72 -65.73 -52.49 33.38
N LEU A 73 -64.80 -53.37 33.77
CA LEU A 73 -64.62 -53.82 35.15
C LEU A 73 -63.92 -52.81 36.08
N GLY A 74 -63.65 -51.58 35.61
CA GLY A 74 -62.96 -50.55 36.40
C GLY A 74 -61.45 -50.69 36.48
N TYR A 75 -60.85 -51.65 35.75
CA TYR A 75 -59.40 -51.76 35.61
C TYR A 75 -58.87 -50.83 34.51
N ASN A 76 -57.56 -50.59 34.51
CA ASN A 76 -56.94 -49.72 33.53
C ASN A 76 -57.05 -50.30 32.10
N ASN A 77 -57.83 -49.63 31.24
CA ASN A 77 -57.94 -49.91 29.81
C ASN A 77 -56.77 -49.28 29.05
N HIS A 78 -55.89 -50.11 28.49
CA HIS A 78 -54.70 -49.68 27.76
C HIS A 78 -54.95 -49.32 26.27
N CYS A 79 -56.16 -49.55 25.78
CA CYS A 79 -56.59 -49.21 24.42
C CYS A 79 -57.52 -47.98 24.37
N GLU A 80 -57.73 -47.31 25.51
CA GLU A 80 -58.55 -46.11 25.62
C GLU A 80 -58.02 -44.98 24.71
N PRO A 81 -58.87 -44.35 23.87
CA PRO A 81 -58.43 -43.38 22.87
C PRO A 81 -57.59 -42.24 23.46
N GLN A 82 -57.98 -41.73 24.64
CA GLN A 82 -57.32 -40.63 25.31
C GLN A 82 -55.86 -40.96 25.64
N LYS A 83 -55.62 -42.17 26.16
CA LYS A 83 -54.28 -42.68 26.51
C LYS A 83 -53.43 -42.93 25.28
N VAL A 84 -54.02 -43.57 24.26
CA VAL A 84 -53.33 -43.86 22.99
C VAL A 84 -52.89 -42.56 22.33
N GLN A 85 -53.78 -41.57 22.23
CA GLN A 85 -53.47 -40.28 21.62
C GLN A 85 -52.36 -39.53 22.38
N LEU A 86 -52.40 -39.51 23.72
CA LEU A 86 -51.32 -38.91 24.51
C LEU A 86 -49.98 -39.59 24.23
N SER A 87 -49.95 -40.93 24.26
CA SER A 87 -48.71 -41.68 23.98
C SER A 87 -48.21 -41.47 22.56
N LEU A 88 -49.10 -41.38 21.55
CA LEU A 88 -48.71 -41.04 20.18
C LEU A 88 -48.10 -39.63 20.08
N CYS A 89 -48.68 -38.64 20.76
CA CYS A 89 -48.15 -37.28 20.81
C CYS A 89 -46.78 -37.24 21.51
N LYS A 90 -46.62 -37.97 22.62
CA LYS A 90 -45.34 -38.15 23.33
C LYS A 90 -44.28 -38.77 22.44
N PHE A 91 -44.63 -39.81 21.68
CA PHE A 91 -43.71 -40.47 20.76
C PHE A 91 -43.33 -39.57 19.58
N ALA A 92 -44.27 -38.80 19.03
CA ALA A 92 -43.98 -37.80 18.00
C ALA A 92 -43.04 -36.70 18.52
N TYR A 93 -43.27 -36.22 19.75
CA TYR A 93 -42.39 -35.25 20.41
C TYR A 93 -40.98 -35.79 20.64
N TYR A 94 -40.85 -37.07 21.04
CA TYR A 94 -39.54 -37.73 21.13
C TYR A 94 -38.79 -37.71 19.78
N GLY A 95 -39.48 -37.96 18.65
CA GLY A 95 -38.87 -37.82 17.33
C GLY A 95 -38.44 -36.39 17.01
N TYR A 96 -39.27 -35.40 17.39
CA TYR A 96 -38.96 -33.97 17.23
C TYR A 96 -37.72 -33.56 18.04
N LEU A 97 -37.62 -33.96 19.30
CA LEU A 97 -36.46 -33.69 20.17
C LEU A 97 -35.15 -34.17 19.54
N ASN A 98 -35.17 -35.36 18.95
CA ASN A 98 -34.03 -36.00 18.30
C ASN A 98 -33.84 -35.61 16.83
N ASN A 99 -34.62 -34.64 16.33
CA ASN A 99 -34.58 -34.16 14.94
C ASN A 99 -34.73 -35.27 13.89
N TYR A 100 -35.55 -36.29 14.18
CA TYR A 100 -35.85 -37.37 13.24
C TYR A 100 -36.86 -36.92 12.19
N SER A 101 -36.79 -37.50 10.99
CA SER A 101 -37.75 -37.26 9.93
C SER A 101 -39.17 -37.60 10.38
N GLN A 102 -40.09 -36.64 10.20
CA GLN A 102 -41.51 -36.79 10.52
C GLN A 102 -42.37 -37.06 9.29
N ASN A 103 -41.75 -37.39 8.14
CA ASN A 103 -42.48 -37.61 6.88
C ASN A 103 -43.48 -38.76 6.98
N VAL A 104 -43.20 -39.77 7.79
CA VAL A 104 -44.11 -40.90 8.02
C VAL A 104 -45.44 -40.44 8.61
N LEU A 105 -45.46 -39.35 9.39
CA LEU A 105 -46.68 -38.77 9.95
C LEU A 105 -47.56 -38.03 8.92
N GLN A 106 -47.20 -38.03 7.63
CA GLN A 106 -48.07 -37.55 6.56
C GLN A 106 -49.21 -38.53 6.25
N GLN A 107 -49.03 -39.81 6.58
CA GLN A 107 -50.06 -40.83 6.38
C GLN A 107 -51.07 -40.78 7.54
N PRO A 108 -52.38 -40.81 7.25
CA PRO A 108 -53.39 -40.79 8.30
C PRO A 108 -53.38 -42.09 9.11
N LEU A 109 -53.45 -41.97 10.44
CA LEU A 109 -53.67 -43.10 11.34
C LEU A 109 -55.08 -43.68 11.10
N THR A 110 -55.17 -45.01 11.06
CA THR A 110 -56.41 -45.72 10.67
C THR A 110 -57.56 -45.52 11.69
N SER A 111 -57.26 -45.47 13.00
CA SER A 111 -58.28 -45.48 14.05
C SER A 111 -58.10 -44.43 15.15
N TYR A 112 -57.02 -43.66 15.12
CA TYR A 112 -56.67 -42.66 16.14
C TYR A 112 -56.26 -41.36 15.45
N LYS A 113 -56.37 -40.21 16.14
CA LYS A 113 -56.00 -38.91 15.55
C LYS A 113 -54.97 -38.21 16.41
N ILE A 114 -53.91 -37.71 15.78
CA ILE A 114 -53.03 -36.69 16.35
C ILE A 114 -53.55 -35.34 15.85
N PRO A 115 -53.74 -34.32 16.71
CA PRO A 115 -54.24 -33.02 16.28
C PRO A 115 -53.38 -32.42 15.16
N GLU A 116 -54.00 -31.86 14.11
CA GLU A 116 -53.28 -31.31 12.96
C GLU A 116 -52.29 -30.21 13.36
N GLN A 117 -52.67 -29.36 14.31
CA GLN A 117 -51.79 -28.34 14.87
C GLN A 117 -50.50 -28.94 15.46
N TYR A 118 -50.62 -30.09 16.12
CA TYR A 118 -49.50 -30.80 16.72
C TYR A 118 -48.60 -31.41 15.64
N LEU A 119 -49.22 -32.02 14.61
CA LEU A 119 -48.50 -32.58 13.45
C LEU A 119 -47.74 -31.52 12.66
N LYS A 120 -48.27 -30.30 12.54
CA LYS A 120 -47.56 -29.18 11.91
C LYS A 120 -46.32 -28.80 12.71
N LEU A 121 -46.43 -28.70 14.03
CA LEU A 121 -45.34 -28.28 14.92
C LEU A 121 -44.20 -29.29 14.98
N VAL A 122 -44.49 -30.60 15.10
CA VAL A 122 -43.42 -31.63 15.21
C VAL A 122 -42.55 -31.73 13.95
N LYS A 123 -43.04 -31.26 12.80
CA LYS A 123 -42.30 -31.22 11.52
C LYS A 123 -41.30 -30.08 11.42
N ASN A 124 -41.43 -29.05 12.26
CA ASN A 124 -40.49 -27.94 12.29
C ASN A 124 -39.15 -28.38 12.88
N SER A 125 -38.09 -27.64 12.56
CA SER A 125 -36.82 -27.79 13.26
C SER A 125 -36.96 -27.41 14.73
N ARG A 126 -36.16 -28.06 15.59
CA ARG A 126 -36.18 -27.80 17.03
C ARG A 126 -35.86 -26.33 17.33
N ASN A 127 -36.76 -25.66 18.03
CA ASN A 127 -36.54 -24.33 18.59
C ASN A 127 -37.41 -24.14 19.85
N ALA A 128 -37.02 -23.20 20.71
CA ALA A 128 -37.67 -22.96 22.00
C ALA A 128 -39.18 -22.70 21.89
N ALA A 129 -39.61 -21.87 20.92
CA ALA A 129 -41.03 -21.54 20.72
C ALA A 129 -41.88 -22.77 20.32
N THR A 130 -41.36 -23.60 19.41
CA THR A 130 -42.02 -24.82 18.96
C THR A 130 -42.05 -25.87 20.07
N SER A 131 -40.93 -26.07 20.78
CA SER A 131 -40.85 -26.97 21.93
C SER A 131 -41.85 -26.58 23.00
N LYS A 132 -41.94 -25.28 23.34
CA LYS A 132 -42.88 -24.77 24.34
C LYS A 132 -44.33 -25.06 23.94
N THR A 133 -44.68 -24.74 22.70
CA THR A 133 -46.05 -24.97 22.20
C THR A 133 -46.41 -26.46 22.22
N LEU A 134 -45.49 -27.35 21.82
CA LEU A 134 -45.70 -28.81 21.87
C LEU A 134 -45.87 -29.33 23.31
N GLN A 135 -45.03 -28.85 24.24
CA GLN A 135 -45.12 -29.19 25.65
C GLN A 135 -46.43 -28.71 26.27
N ASP A 136 -46.84 -27.46 25.99
CA ASP A 136 -48.09 -26.88 26.47
C ASP A 136 -49.31 -27.64 25.94
N LEU A 137 -49.28 -28.10 24.68
CA LEU A 137 -50.32 -28.95 24.10
C LEU A 137 -50.38 -30.33 24.79
N LEU A 138 -49.25 -30.96 25.10
CA LEU A 138 -49.20 -32.22 25.85
C LEU A 138 -49.73 -32.05 27.29
N ILE A 139 -49.30 -31.00 27.97
CA ILE A 139 -49.73 -30.65 29.34
C ILE A 139 -51.24 -30.38 29.36
N SER A 140 -51.73 -29.57 28.43
CA SER A 140 -53.15 -29.21 28.32
C SER A 140 -54.01 -30.42 27.97
N TYR A 141 -53.51 -31.31 27.10
CA TYR A 141 -54.17 -32.55 26.76
C TYR A 141 -54.28 -33.48 27.97
N TYR A 142 -53.20 -33.67 28.73
CA TYR A 142 -53.20 -34.46 29.96
C TYR A 142 -54.19 -33.87 30.98
N ARG A 143 -54.15 -32.54 31.19
CA ARG A 143 -55.04 -31.83 32.12
C ARG A 143 -56.51 -32.01 31.76
N SER A 144 -56.86 -31.88 30.49
CA SER A 144 -58.25 -31.96 30.02
C SER A 144 -58.82 -33.38 30.06
N ASN A 145 -57.95 -34.40 30.14
CA ASN A 145 -58.32 -35.82 30.16
C ASN A 145 -57.94 -36.50 31.49
N SER A 146 -57.74 -35.72 32.56
CA SER A 146 -57.30 -36.21 33.87
C SER A 146 -58.17 -37.33 34.44
N ASN A 147 -59.48 -37.28 34.18
CA ASN A 147 -60.44 -38.27 34.70
C ASN A 147 -60.30 -39.65 34.03
N SER A 148 -59.77 -39.69 32.81
CA SER A 148 -59.54 -40.92 32.04
C SER A 148 -58.12 -41.45 32.16
N ILE A 149 -57.20 -40.68 32.75
CA ILE A 149 -55.78 -40.99 32.78
C ILE A 149 -55.33 -41.17 34.24
N PRO A 150 -54.62 -42.26 34.59
CA PRO A 150 -54.16 -42.48 35.96
C PRO A 150 -53.32 -41.30 36.49
N GLN A 151 -53.60 -40.88 37.73
CA GLN A 151 -52.92 -39.78 38.41
C GLN A 151 -52.21 -40.26 39.68
N ILE A 152 -51.17 -39.51 40.07
CA ILE A 152 -50.47 -39.72 41.34
C ILE A 152 -50.90 -38.60 42.30
N PRO A 153 -51.59 -38.90 43.41
CA PRO A 153 -52.08 -37.88 44.35
C PRO A 153 -50.97 -36.97 44.91
N THR A 154 -49.77 -37.53 45.10
CA THR A 154 -48.60 -36.82 45.63
C THR A 154 -47.83 -36.01 44.59
N LEU A 155 -48.20 -36.10 43.31
CA LEU A 155 -47.65 -35.28 42.22
C LEU A 155 -48.80 -34.48 41.57
N PRO A 156 -49.28 -33.41 42.22
CA PRO A 156 -50.42 -32.65 41.76
C PRO A 156 -50.11 -31.91 40.45
N PHE A 157 -51.01 -32.05 39.48
CA PHE A 157 -50.89 -31.38 38.19
C PHE A 157 -51.45 -29.95 38.27
N THR A 158 -50.64 -29.01 38.76
CA THR A 158 -51.05 -27.62 39.01
C THR A 158 -51.02 -26.74 37.74
N SER A 159 -51.47 -25.49 37.85
CA SER A 159 -51.28 -24.47 36.80
C SER A 159 -49.80 -24.16 36.54
N TYR A 160 -48.93 -24.44 37.51
CA TYR A 160 -47.49 -24.18 37.46
C TYR A 160 -46.66 -25.39 37.02
N TYR A 161 -47.31 -26.50 36.64
CA TYR A 161 -46.62 -27.71 36.19
C TYR A 161 -45.71 -27.41 34.98
N ALA A 162 -44.45 -27.80 35.09
CA ALA A 162 -43.44 -27.66 34.06
C ALA A 162 -43.10 -29.01 33.41
N PHE A 163 -42.85 -29.01 32.11
CA PHE A 163 -42.46 -30.21 31.38
C PHE A 163 -41.07 -30.72 31.85
N GLY A 164 -41.07 -31.77 32.67
CA GLY A 164 -39.90 -32.31 33.37
C GLY A 164 -40.11 -32.47 34.88
N ASP A 165 -41.20 -31.93 35.44
CA ASP A 165 -41.56 -32.09 36.84
C ASP A 165 -41.69 -33.56 37.27
N CYS A 166 -42.03 -34.48 36.37
CA CYS A 166 -42.04 -35.90 36.70
C CYS A 166 -40.66 -36.45 37.01
N PHE A 167 -39.65 -36.10 36.21
CA PHE A 167 -38.28 -36.54 36.47
C PHE A 167 -37.70 -35.86 37.71
N LYS A 168 -38.08 -34.61 37.98
CA LYS A 168 -37.80 -33.93 39.25
C LYS A 168 -38.39 -34.70 40.44
N PHE A 169 -39.64 -35.13 40.34
CA PHE A 169 -40.35 -35.86 41.41
C PHE A 169 -39.71 -37.21 41.75
N ILE A 170 -39.16 -37.93 40.78
CA ILE A 170 -38.46 -39.20 41.00
C ILE A 170 -36.93 -39.04 41.13
N GLU A 171 -36.46 -37.81 41.37
CA GLU A 171 -35.05 -37.44 41.54
C GLU A 171 -34.12 -37.80 40.36
N GLN A 172 -34.66 -37.98 39.16
CA GLN A 172 -33.91 -38.25 37.93
C GLN A 172 -33.54 -36.94 37.21
N TRP A 173 -32.83 -36.05 37.90
CA TRP A 173 -32.52 -34.69 37.43
C TRP A 173 -31.77 -34.64 36.10
N ALA A 174 -30.88 -35.61 35.84
CA ALA A 174 -30.06 -35.67 34.63
C ALA A 174 -30.88 -35.97 33.35
N GLU A 175 -32.14 -36.41 33.49
CA GLU A 175 -33.04 -36.65 32.36
C GLU A 175 -33.81 -35.40 31.94
N ILE A 176 -33.95 -34.41 32.84
CA ILE A 176 -34.72 -33.18 32.56
C ILE A 176 -34.13 -32.41 31.36
N PRO A 177 -32.80 -32.21 31.21
CA PRO A 177 -32.25 -31.49 30.07
C PRO A 177 -32.49 -32.19 28.72
N ARG A 178 -32.71 -33.52 28.70
CA ARG A 178 -33.08 -34.28 27.50
C ARG A 178 -34.51 -34.02 27.02
N LEU A 179 -35.33 -33.33 27.80
CA LEU A 179 -36.70 -32.99 27.43
C LEU A 179 -36.84 -31.67 26.70
N ASP A 180 -35.73 -30.93 26.54
CA ASP A 180 -35.72 -29.54 26.07
C ASP A 180 -36.70 -28.65 26.87
N PRO A 181 -36.59 -28.60 28.21
CA PRO A 181 -37.55 -27.91 29.07
C PRO A 181 -37.63 -26.42 28.72
N GLN A 182 -38.82 -25.83 28.84
CA GLN A 182 -39.06 -24.42 28.50
C GLN A 182 -39.41 -23.55 29.72
N SER A 183 -39.38 -24.13 30.92
CA SER A 183 -39.65 -23.41 32.17
C SER A 183 -38.36 -22.90 32.80
N HIS A 184 -38.21 -21.59 32.90
CA HIS A 184 -37.05 -20.95 33.54
C HIS A 184 -36.82 -21.47 34.97
N ASN A 185 -37.86 -21.55 35.79
CA ASN A 185 -37.74 -22.02 37.18
C ASN A 185 -37.25 -23.48 37.26
N LEU A 186 -37.79 -24.36 36.41
CA LEU A 186 -37.37 -25.77 36.35
C LEU A 186 -35.91 -25.88 35.91
N ILE A 187 -35.50 -25.13 34.90
CA ILE A 187 -34.13 -25.11 34.38
C ILE A 187 -33.16 -24.62 35.44
N THR A 188 -33.43 -23.49 36.08
CA THR A 188 -32.57 -22.94 37.14
C THR A 188 -32.46 -23.88 38.34
N THR A 189 -33.57 -24.51 38.75
CA THR A 189 -33.56 -25.52 39.82
C THR A 189 -32.73 -26.74 39.42
N THR A 190 -32.92 -27.24 38.20
CA THR A 190 -32.21 -28.42 37.66
C THR A 190 -30.71 -28.14 37.55
N PHE A 191 -30.34 -26.96 37.04
CA PHE A 191 -28.97 -26.48 37.01
C PHE A 191 -28.35 -26.46 38.40
N HIS A 192 -29.02 -25.84 39.39
CA HIS A 192 -28.51 -25.79 40.76
C HIS A 192 -28.29 -27.20 41.33
N LYS A 193 -29.28 -28.07 41.13
CA LYS A 193 -29.24 -29.44 41.64
C LYS A 193 -28.12 -30.26 41.02
N LEU A 194 -28.02 -30.28 39.69
CA LEU A 194 -27.01 -31.06 38.97
C LEU A 194 -25.60 -30.51 39.21
N GLU A 195 -25.42 -29.19 39.07
CA GLU A 195 -24.09 -28.60 39.03
C GLU A 195 -23.49 -28.34 40.41
N TYR A 196 -24.29 -28.17 41.45
CA TYR A 196 -23.79 -27.77 42.78
C TYR A 196 -24.14 -28.76 43.88
N GLU A 197 -25.40 -29.24 43.95
CA GLU A 197 -25.80 -30.15 45.03
C GLU A 197 -25.34 -31.60 44.77
N LEU A 198 -25.53 -32.09 43.55
CA LEU A 198 -25.14 -33.46 43.15
C LEU A 198 -23.77 -33.51 42.48
N ALA A 199 -23.26 -32.36 42.03
CA ALA A 199 -22.00 -32.23 41.30
C ALA A 199 -21.86 -33.16 40.06
N ILE A 200 -22.97 -33.48 39.41
CA ILE A 200 -23.01 -34.27 38.16
C ILE A 200 -22.74 -33.32 37.00
N LYS A 201 -21.56 -33.45 36.37
CA LYS A 201 -21.11 -32.55 35.29
C LYS A 201 -21.31 -33.09 33.89
N ASP A 202 -21.36 -34.41 33.79
CA ASP A 202 -21.59 -35.12 32.54
C ASP A 202 -23.04 -35.59 32.51
N TYR A 203 -23.88 -34.76 31.89
CA TYR A 203 -25.26 -35.11 31.60
C TYR A 203 -25.63 -34.55 30.22
N PRO A 204 -26.49 -35.28 29.50
CA PRO A 204 -26.86 -34.94 28.14
C PRO A 204 -27.89 -33.82 28.10
N PHE A 205 -27.69 -32.90 27.17
CA PHE A 205 -28.61 -31.84 26.82
C PHE A 205 -28.55 -31.62 25.31
N TYR A 206 -29.46 -30.81 24.78
CA TYR A 206 -29.45 -30.45 23.37
C TYR A 206 -28.69 -29.14 23.14
N PRO A 207 -27.66 -29.11 22.27
CA PRO A 207 -27.02 -27.86 21.87
C PRO A 207 -28.03 -26.88 21.27
N GLY A 208 -27.93 -25.59 21.65
CA GLY A 208 -28.86 -24.54 21.25
C GLY A 208 -30.28 -24.67 21.82
N SER A 209 -30.48 -25.49 22.86
CA SER A 209 -31.74 -25.52 23.61
C SER A 209 -31.86 -24.35 24.58
N TYR A 210 -33.09 -24.04 25.00
CA TYR A 210 -33.33 -23.02 26.02
C TYR A 210 -32.69 -23.38 27.37
N TYR A 211 -32.60 -24.68 27.70
CA TYR A 211 -31.83 -25.17 28.85
C TYR A 211 -30.36 -24.75 28.73
N ALA A 212 -29.73 -25.06 27.59
CA ALA A 212 -28.31 -24.76 27.37
C ALA A 212 -28.03 -23.25 27.41
N GLU A 213 -28.92 -22.45 26.82
CA GLU A 213 -28.83 -20.98 26.87
C GLU A 213 -28.89 -20.43 28.30
N LEU A 214 -29.90 -20.82 29.09
CA LEU A 214 -30.05 -20.36 30.47
C LEU A 214 -28.94 -20.87 31.39
N THR A 215 -28.48 -22.10 31.21
CA THR A 215 -27.35 -22.66 31.96
C THR A 215 -26.06 -21.91 31.62
N ALA A 216 -25.80 -21.63 30.34
CA ALA A 216 -24.66 -20.81 29.93
C ALA A 216 -24.72 -19.40 30.52
N GLN A 217 -25.90 -18.78 30.52
CA GLN A 217 -26.14 -17.48 31.14
C GLN A 217 -25.86 -17.51 32.64
N SER A 218 -26.36 -18.53 33.34
CA SER A 218 -26.15 -18.69 34.79
C SER A 218 -24.67 -18.82 35.15
N TYR A 219 -23.88 -19.51 34.30
CA TYR A 219 -22.43 -19.56 34.45
C TYR A 219 -21.75 -18.24 34.15
N LEU A 220 -22.17 -17.55 33.08
CA LEU A 220 -21.64 -16.23 32.73
C LEU A 220 -21.85 -15.22 33.86
N ASP A 221 -23.04 -15.20 34.46
CA ASP A 221 -23.34 -14.27 35.55
C ASP A 221 -22.52 -14.58 36.80
N ARG A 222 -22.36 -15.86 37.15
CA ARG A 222 -21.43 -16.28 38.23
C ARG A 222 -19.98 -15.92 37.92
N ALA A 223 -19.54 -16.02 36.66
CA ALA A 223 -18.21 -15.61 36.26
C ALA A 223 -18.01 -14.09 36.46
N LYS A 224 -19.00 -13.27 36.10
CA LYS A 224 -18.97 -11.82 36.34
C LYS A 224 -18.90 -11.50 37.83
N ASP A 225 -19.72 -12.16 38.65
CA ASP A 225 -19.72 -11.95 40.10
C ASP A 225 -18.35 -12.28 40.73
N LYS A 226 -17.73 -13.38 40.29
CA LYS A 226 -16.40 -13.79 40.76
C LYS A 226 -15.30 -12.88 40.23
N LYS A 227 -15.39 -12.40 38.99
CA LYS A 227 -14.43 -11.43 38.43
C LYS A 227 -14.48 -10.08 39.14
N ASN A 228 -15.66 -9.65 39.55
CA ASN A 228 -15.87 -8.40 40.28
C ASN A 228 -15.49 -8.49 41.78
N SER A 229 -15.14 -9.68 42.27
CA SER A 229 -14.65 -9.85 43.63
C SER A 229 -13.32 -9.11 43.85
N LEU A 230 -13.18 -8.45 45.00
CA LEU A 230 -11.92 -7.83 45.44
C LEU A 230 -10.75 -8.84 45.45
N LEU A 231 -11.06 -10.12 45.62
CA LEU A 231 -10.07 -11.20 45.69
C LEU A 231 -9.64 -11.74 44.32
N TYR A 232 -10.20 -11.25 43.20
CA TYR A 232 -9.90 -11.80 41.87
C TYR A 232 -8.43 -11.71 41.47
N ARG A 233 -7.79 -10.57 41.77
CA ARG A 233 -6.38 -10.29 41.42
C ARG A 233 -5.37 -10.98 42.35
N TRP A 234 -5.86 -11.79 43.26
CA TRP A 234 -5.12 -12.33 44.40
C TRP A 234 -5.10 -13.86 44.35
N SER A 235 -4.68 -14.38 43.20
CA SER A 235 -4.76 -15.80 42.85
C SER A 235 -3.91 -16.73 43.72
N TRP A 236 -2.93 -16.22 44.48
CA TRP A 236 -2.13 -17.02 45.42
C TRP A 236 -2.84 -17.30 46.76
N PHE A 237 -3.96 -16.63 47.05
CA PHE A 237 -4.77 -16.85 48.26
C PHE A 237 -6.28 -16.93 48.02
N SER A 238 -6.73 -16.86 46.77
CA SER A 238 -8.13 -16.98 46.40
C SER A 238 -8.30 -17.74 45.09
N ASP A 239 -9.28 -18.65 45.08
CA ASP A 239 -9.68 -19.39 43.88
C ASP A 239 -10.56 -18.57 42.94
N ALA A 240 -10.77 -17.27 43.19
CA ALA A 240 -11.69 -16.43 42.40
C ALA A 240 -11.37 -16.41 40.90
N GLN A 241 -10.09 -16.37 40.53
CA GLN A 241 -9.66 -16.43 39.13
C GLN A 241 -9.93 -17.82 38.52
N GLN A 242 -9.56 -18.90 39.21
CA GLN A 242 -9.81 -20.26 38.76
C GLN A 242 -11.31 -20.56 38.61
N GLN A 243 -12.13 -20.09 39.56
CA GLN A 243 -13.59 -20.20 39.52
C GLN A 243 -14.18 -19.43 38.34
N THR A 244 -13.68 -18.23 38.05
CA THR A 244 -14.10 -17.45 36.89
C THR A 244 -13.78 -18.18 35.59
N HIS A 245 -12.55 -18.70 35.45
CA HIS A 245 -12.14 -19.50 34.28
C HIS A 245 -13.00 -20.73 34.10
N TYR A 246 -13.26 -21.46 35.19
CA TYR A 246 -14.14 -22.62 35.20
C TYR A 246 -15.55 -22.27 34.73
N HIS A 247 -16.13 -21.19 35.27
CA HIS A 247 -17.47 -20.75 34.88
C HIS A 247 -17.55 -20.29 33.42
N LEU A 248 -16.57 -19.53 32.92
CA LEU A 248 -16.54 -19.11 31.52
C LEU A 248 -16.38 -20.30 30.57
N GLN A 249 -15.53 -21.28 30.91
CA GLN A 249 -15.37 -22.50 30.14
C GLN A 249 -16.67 -23.33 30.11
N ARG A 250 -17.37 -23.44 31.25
CA ARG A 250 -18.68 -24.11 31.31
C ARG A 250 -19.74 -23.36 30.53
N ALA A 251 -19.75 -22.02 30.55
CA ALA A 251 -20.67 -21.24 29.75
C ALA A 251 -20.50 -21.52 28.24
N ILE A 252 -19.24 -21.56 27.75
CA ILE A 252 -18.92 -21.91 26.36
C ILE A 252 -19.38 -23.34 26.02
N PHE A 253 -19.18 -24.29 26.93
CA PHE A 253 -19.60 -25.69 26.74
C PHE A 253 -21.11 -25.82 26.49
N PHE A 254 -21.93 -25.07 27.22
CA PHE A 254 -23.38 -25.09 27.02
C PHE A 254 -23.81 -24.26 25.79
N ASN A 255 -23.22 -23.09 25.58
CA ASN A 255 -23.53 -22.24 24.44
C ASN A 255 -22.28 -21.50 23.93
N PRO A 256 -21.66 -21.94 22.83
CA PRO A 256 -20.47 -21.27 22.27
C PRO A 256 -20.71 -19.80 21.88
N ASN A 257 -21.93 -19.44 21.49
CA ASN A 257 -22.28 -18.07 21.08
C ASN A 257 -22.39 -17.10 22.26
N ILE A 258 -22.31 -17.59 23.50
CA ILE A 258 -22.32 -16.75 24.71
C ILE A 258 -21.17 -15.74 24.73
N ILE A 259 -20.07 -16.04 24.02
CA ILE A 259 -18.87 -15.19 23.90
C ILE A 259 -19.25 -13.79 23.41
N ASN A 260 -20.16 -13.73 22.43
CA ASN A 260 -20.57 -12.48 21.79
C ASN A 260 -21.35 -11.54 22.71
N GLN A 261 -21.88 -12.04 23.84
CA GLN A 261 -22.59 -11.19 24.79
C GLN A 261 -21.65 -10.33 25.64
N ASN A 262 -20.39 -10.74 25.80
CA ASN A 262 -19.40 -9.99 26.56
C ASN A 262 -17.98 -10.28 26.05
N LEU A 263 -17.66 -9.76 24.87
CA LEU A 263 -16.38 -9.98 24.19
C LEU A 263 -15.18 -9.65 25.09
N THR A 264 -15.21 -8.51 25.78
CA THR A 264 -14.13 -8.05 26.67
C THR A 264 -13.83 -9.07 27.78
N LEU A 265 -14.86 -9.64 28.42
CA LEU A 265 -14.69 -10.66 29.45
C LEU A 265 -14.01 -11.92 28.91
N TYR A 266 -14.37 -12.35 27.70
CA TYR A 266 -13.79 -13.53 27.06
C TYR A 266 -12.40 -13.28 26.49
N ILE A 267 -12.12 -12.08 25.97
CA ILE A 267 -10.76 -11.65 25.60
C ILE A 267 -9.84 -11.77 26.80
N ASP A 268 -10.21 -11.18 27.94
CA ASP A 268 -9.41 -11.25 29.17
C ASP A 268 -9.19 -12.71 29.61
N TYR A 269 -10.23 -13.54 29.53
CA TYR A 269 -10.14 -14.97 29.86
C TYR A 269 -9.12 -15.72 29.00
N PHE A 270 -9.14 -15.54 27.67
CA PHE A 270 -8.18 -16.19 26.78
C PHE A 270 -6.76 -15.63 26.95
N LEU A 271 -6.61 -14.34 27.21
CA LEU A 271 -5.32 -13.72 27.53
C LEU A 271 -4.73 -14.28 28.83
N GLU A 272 -5.54 -14.38 29.88
CA GLU A 272 -5.13 -14.95 31.18
C GLU A 272 -4.72 -16.43 31.05
N LYS A 273 -5.38 -17.19 30.16
CA LYS A 273 -4.99 -18.58 29.82
C LYS A 273 -3.81 -18.70 28.86
N ARG A 274 -3.28 -17.58 28.35
CA ARG A 274 -2.22 -17.54 27.32
C ARG A 274 -2.63 -18.15 25.97
N GLU A 275 -3.93 -18.16 25.67
CA GLU A 275 -4.50 -18.61 24.40
C GLU A 275 -4.58 -17.41 23.42
N LEU A 276 -3.41 -16.91 23.00
CA LEU A 276 -3.28 -15.63 22.29
C LEU A 276 -4.01 -15.58 20.94
N GLU A 277 -4.10 -16.69 20.20
CA GLU A 277 -4.80 -16.72 18.91
C GLU A 277 -6.30 -16.50 19.08
N GLN A 278 -6.90 -17.13 20.10
CA GLN A 278 -8.33 -17.00 20.38
C GLN A 278 -8.65 -15.59 20.89
N ALA A 279 -7.81 -15.05 21.77
CA ALA A 279 -7.92 -13.66 22.20
C ALA A 279 -7.86 -12.68 21.01
N PHE A 280 -6.91 -12.87 20.09
CA PHE A 280 -6.73 -12.02 18.91
C PHE A 280 -7.97 -12.02 18.01
N ASN A 281 -8.53 -13.21 17.74
CA ASN A 281 -9.73 -13.37 16.94
C ASN A 281 -10.94 -12.64 17.56
N LEU A 282 -11.02 -12.51 18.88
CA LEU A 282 -12.06 -11.74 19.55
C LEU A 282 -11.75 -10.23 19.60
N ILE A 283 -10.48 -9.86 19.80
CA ILE A 283 -10.04 -8.45 19.80
C ILE A 283 -10.39 -7.79 18.46
N THR A 284 -10.21 -8.47 17.34
CA THR A 284 -10.54 -7.96 15.99
C THR A 284 -12.04 -7.79 15.74
N GLN A 285 -12.89 -8.34 16.60
CA GLN A 285 -14.35 -8.18 16.54
C GLN A 285 -14.85 -7.03 17.43
N LEU A 286 -13.98 -6.41 18.22
CA LEU A 286 -14.37 -5.28 19.06
C LEU A 286 -14.77 -4.08 18.19
N PRO A 287 -15.92 -3.43 18.47
CA PRO A 287 -16.35 -2.26 17.73
C PRO A 287 -15.50 -1.01 18.02
N ASP A 288 -14.93 -0.92 19.21
CA ASP A 288 -14.02 0.16 19.60
C ASP A 288 -12.57 -0.18 19.20
N LEU A 289 -12.10 0.46 18.13
CA LEU A 289 -10.75 0.29 17.60
C LEU A 289 -9.66 0.70 18.58
N LYS A 290 -9.91 1.71 19.45
CA LYS A 290 -8.92 2.14 20.46
C LYS A 290 -8.77 1.10 21.55
N GLN A 291 -9.90 0.53 21.99
CA GLN A 291 -9.88 -0.57 22.93
C GLN A 291 -9.17 -1.79 22.34
N ALA A 292 -9.47 -2.14 21.09
CA ALA A 292 -8.82 -3.23 20.39
C ALA A 292 -7.30 -3.01 20.27
N ALA A 293 -6.88 -1.81 19.84
CA ALA A 293 -5.48 -1.44 19.75
C ALA A 293 -4.77 -1.55 21.10
N ASN A 294 -5.38 -1.09 22.19
CA ASN A 294 -4.81 -1.20 23.54
C ASN A 294 -4.57 -2.65 23.96
N TYR A 295 -5.51 -3.56 23.68
CA TYR A 295 -5.29 -5.00 23.93
C TYR A 295 -4.10 -5.54 23.15
N ILE A 296 -3.99 -5.19 21.86
CA ILE A 296 -2.88 -5.61 21.02
C ILE A 296 -1.55 -5.08 21.58
N ILE A 297 -1.47 -3.80 21.92
CA ILE A 297 -0.26 -3.14 22.43
C ILE A 297 0.20 -3.77 23.75
N LEU A 298 -0.74 -4.08 24.65
CA LEU A 298 -0.41 -4.59 25.99
C LEU A 298 0.02 -6.06 26.00
N HIS A 299 -0.48 -6.86 25.06
CA HIS A 299 -0.36 -8.32 25.11
C HIS A 299 0.40 -8.96 23.95
N TYR A 300 0.67 -8.22 22.86
CA TYR A 300 1.36 -8.75 21.69
C TYR A 300 2.61 -7.93 21.38
N GLU A 301 3.74 -8.63 21.23
CA GLU A 301 4.99 -8.02 20.78
C GLU A 301 4.88 -7.53 19.32
N ALA A 302 5.65 -6.50 18.96
CA ALA A 302 5.61 -5.86 17.64
C ALA A 302 5.73 -6.85 16.47
N ALA A 303 6.59 -7.88 16.58
CA ALA A 303 6.74 -8.90 15.55
C ALA A 303 5.44 -9.70 15.34
N ASN A 304 4.74 -10.04 16.42
CA ASN A 304 3.45 -10.74 16.35
C ASN A 304 2.36 -9.84 15.78
N GLN A 305 2.37 -8.55 16.12
CA GLN A 305 1.42 -7.59 15.56
C GLN A 305 1.54 -7.52 14.04
N LEU A 306 2.76 -7.42 13.51
CA LEU A 306 3.00 -7.38 12.07
C LEU A 306 2.65 -8.68 11.34
N ALA A 307 2.83 -9.82 12.00
CA ALA A 307 2.46 -11.12 11.43
C ALA A 307 0.94 -11.32 11.36
N LEU A 308 0.21 -10.84 12.37
CA LEU A 308 -1.23 -11.09 12.54
C LEU A 308 -2.11 -10.01 11.91
N ILE A 309 -1.64 -8.77 11.82
CA ILE A 309 -2.44 -7.62 11.40
C ILE A 309 -2.09 -7.24 9.98
N LYS A 310 -3.09 -7.35 9.08
CA LYS A 310 -2.94 -6.92 7.69
C LYS A 310 -2.74 -5.38 7.64
N PRO A 311 -1.73 -4.90 6.88
CA PRO A 311 -1.50 -3.46 6.71
C PRO A 311 -2.70 -2.71 6.15
N ASN A 312 -2.82 -1.43 6.48
CA ASN A 312 -3.84 -0.47 6.05
C ASN A 312 -5.28 -0.78 6.49
N THR A 313 -5.51 -1.81 7.30
CA THR A 313 -6.81 -2.04 7.95
C THR A 313 -7.10 -0.95 9.00
N PRO A 314 -8.38 -0.70 9.37
CA PRO A 314 -8.71 0.30 10.38
C PRO A 314 -7.96 0.11 11.71
N LEU A 315 -7.82 -1.14 12.17
CA LEU A 315 -7.04 -1.47 13.36
C LEU A 315 -5.54 -1.20 13.18
N ALA A 316 -4.98 -1.55 12.01
CA ALA A 316 -3.57 -1.28 11.71
C ALA A 316 -3.27 0.23 11.72
N LYS A 317 -4.18 1.05 11.16
CA LYS A 317 -4.06 2.50 11.16
C LYS A 317 -4.14 3.10 12.58
N GLU A 318 -5.02 2.56 13.43
CA GLU A 318 -5.08 2.98 14.85
C GLU A 318 -3.79 2.64 15.60
N LEU A 319 -3.24 1.44 15.38
CA LEU A 319 -1.95 1.03 15.95
C LEU A 319 -0.79 1.90 15.43
N ALA A 320 -0.78 2.19 14.12
CA ALA A 320 0.21 3.08 13.52
C ALA A 320 0.19 4.47 14.18
N GLN A 321 -1.00 5.03 14.43
CA GLN A 321 -1.14 6.30 15.15
C GLN A 321 -0.56 6.25 16.56
N TYR A 322 -0.80 5.17 17.30
CA TYR A 322 -0.21 4.99 18.63
C TYR A 322 1.33 4.99 18.59
N TYR A 323 1.93 4.25 17.64
CA TYR A 323 3.38 4.18 17.52
C TYR A 323 4.01 5.51 17.06
N ILE A 324 3.34 6.25 16.19
CA ILE A 324 3.80 7.60 15.78
C ILE A 324 3.88 8.56 16.96
N GLN A 325 2.94 8.50 17.89
CA GLN A 325 2.93 9.39 19.06
C GLN A 325 4.18 9.24 19.93
N LYS A 326 4.85 8.08 19.90
CA LYS A 326 6.10 7.83 20.65
C LYS A 326 7.32 8.48 20.00
N LYS A 327 7.25 8.78 18.69
CA LYS A 327 8.29 9.47 17.90
C LYS A 327 9.69 8.87 17.98
N THR A 328 9.82 7.59 18.33
CA THR A 328 11.11 6.89 18.21
C THR A 328 11.24 6.32 16.80
N LEU A 329 12.47 6.16 16.32
CA LEU A 329 12.71 5.68 14.95
C LEU A 329 12.14 4.28 14.71
N ILE A 330 12.25 3.41 15.72
CA ILE A 330 11.74 2.03 15.69
C ILE A 330 10.22 2.05 15.63
N ASP A 331 9.57 2.89 16.43
CA ASP A 331 8.10 2.99 16.45
C ASP A 331 7.56 3.56 15.12
N VAL A 332 8.22 4.57 14.55
CA VAL A 332 7.85 5.11 13.23
C VAL A 332 8.04 4.08 12.12
N GLN A 333 9.10 3.28 12.20
CA GLN A 333 9.33 2.16 11.26
C GLN A 333 8.21 1.12 11.36
N LEU A 334 7.83 0.74 12.59
CA LEU A 334 6.72 -0.17 12.84
C LEU A 334 5.39 0.40 12.31
N ALA A 335 5.13 1.68 12.57
CA ALA A 335 3.94 2.37 12.09
C ALA A 335 3.85 2.36 10.55
N THR A 336 4.98 2.52 9.86
CA THR A 336 5.04 2.50 8.39
C THR A 336 4.74 1.12 7.79
N GLN A 337 5.01 0.04 8.54
CA GLN A 337 4.67 -1.32 8.13
C GLN A 337 3.17 -1.63 8.35
N LEU A 338 2.56 -1.00 9.36
CA LEU A 338 1.13 -1.11 9.65
C LEU A 338 0.27 -0.21 8.75
N ASP A 339 0.74 0.99 8.44
CA ASP A 339 0.13 1.97 7.52
C ASP A 339 1.13 2.38 6.43
N THR A 340 0.97 1.84 5.23
CA THR A 340 1.88 2.13 4.11
C THR A 340 1.65 3.53 3.53
N GLU A 341 0.51 4.15 3.83
CA GLU A 341 0.13 5.49 3.33
C GLU A 341 0.54 6.60 4.31
N LEU A 342 1.25 6.25 5.37
CA LEU A 342 1.56 7.13 6.48
C LEU A 342 2.35 8.39 6.10
N ALA A 343 3.10 8.34 5.00
CA ALA A 343 3.77 9.49 4.43
C ALA A 343 2.82 10.64 4.04
N GLN A 344 1.54 10.35 3.79
CA GLN A 344 0.52 11.36 3.45
C GLN A 344 0.04 12.13 4.67
N THR A 345 -0.02 11.46 5.84
CA THR A 345 -0.55 12.03 7.08
C THR A 345 0.55 12.52 8.03
N ASN A 346 1.72 11.88 8.01
CA ASN A 346 2.86 12.20 8.89
C ASN A 346 4.18 12.32 8.10
N PRO A 347 4.28 13.26 7.14
CA PRO A 347 5.45 13.37 6.26
C PRO A 347 6.76 13.70 6.99
N VAL A 348 6.72 14.36 8.15
CA VAL A 348 7.92 14.77 8.90
C VAL A 348 8.61 13.56 9.52
N ASP A 349 7.87 12.69 10.21
CA ASP A 349 8.42 11.49 10.84
C ASP A 349 8.91 10.49 9.79
N ILE A 350 8.18 10.34 8.67
CA ILE A 350 8.61 9.50 7.55
C ILE A 350 9.86 10.05 6.86
N PHE A 351 10.01 11.38 6.78
CA PHE A 351 11.24 12.00 6.29
C PHE A 351 12.41 11.68 7.20
N HIS A 352 12.26 11.85 8.52
CA HIS A 352 13.30 11.51 9.50
C HIS A 352 13.73 10.04 9.40
N LEU A 353 12.76 9.13 9.31
CA LEU A 353 13.02 7.69 9.09
C LEU A 353 13.78 7.45 7.79
N SER A 354 13.34 8.06 6.68
CA SER A 354 13.99 7.89 5.36
C SER A 354 15.44 8.38 5.37
N ILE A 355 15.76 9.43 6.13
CA ILE A 355 17.13 9.93 6.31
C ILE A 355 17.97 8.93 7.11
N ALA A 356 17.44 8.40 8.21
CA ALA A 356 18.14 7.40 9.02
C ALA A 356 18.40 6.09 8.26
N GLU A 357 17.44 5.65 7.44
CA GLU A 357 17.56 4.47 6.57
C GLU A 357 18.37 4.74 5.28
N LYS A 358 18.92 5.95 5.11
CA LYS A 358 19.69 6.38 3.93
C LYS A 358 18.91 6.29 2.60
N GLN A 359 17.58 6.33 2.65
CA GLN A 359 16.68 6.41 1.50
C GLN A 359 16.57 7.87 1.01
N TYR A 360 17.69 8.46 0.62
CA TYR A 360 17.80 9.91 0.39
C TYR A 360 16.94 10.45 -0.76
N ASP A 361 16.77 9.71 -1.86
CA ASP A 361 15.90 10.15 -2.95
C ASP A 361 14.42 10.18 -2.52
N LYS A 362 13.96 9.16 -1.77
CA LYS A 362 12.62 9.13 -1.18
C LYS A 362 12.41 10.29 -0.20
N ALA A 363 13.41 10.57 0.64
CA ALA A 363 13.39 11.72 1.54
C ALA A 363 13.29 13.05 0.77
N TYR A 364 14.04 13.18 -0.33
CA TYR A 364 14.00 14.37 -1.19
C TYR A 364 12.63 14.57 -1.83
N ASP A 365 12.02 13.52 -2.38
CA ASP A 365 10.70 13.61 -3.02
C ASP A 365 9.62 13.97 -1.99
N LEU A 366 9.67 13.35 -0.80
CA LEU A 366 8.76 13.66 0.30
C LEU A 366 8.88 15.12 0.75
N TRP A 367 10.11 15.61 0.91
CA TRP A 367 10.38 17.01 1.23
C TRP A 367 9.90 17.94 0.12
N LEU A 368 10.20 17.62 -1.15
CA LEU A 368 9.85 18.44 -2.30
C LEU A 368 8.35 18.71 -2.38
N ILE A 369 7.52 17.71 -2.08
CA ILE A 369 6.06 17.82 -2.08
C ILE A 369 5.52 18.60 -0.88
N ASN A 370 6.19 18.53 0.28
CA ASN A 370 5.62 18.94 1.56
C ASN A 370 6.32 20.13 2.26
N HIS A 371 7.48 20.59 1.79
CA HIS A 371 8.28 21.64 2.43
C HIS A 371 7.59 23.00 2.57
N ASN A 372 6.52 23.25 1.80
CA ASN A 372 5.71 24.46 1.91
C ASN A 372 4.63 24.38 3.00
N LYS A 373 4.35 23.18 3.54
CA LYS A 373 3.31 22.92 4.55
C LYS A 373 3.88 22.52 5.90
N TYR A 374 5.03 21.84 5.91
CA TYR A 374 5.61 21.26 7.11
C TYR A 374 7.03 21.75 7.34
N SER A 375 7.41 21.88 8.62
CA SER A 375 8.79 22.15 9.02
C SER A 375 9.52 20.82 9.22
N PHE A 376 10.66 20.66 8.54
CA PHE A 376 11.52 19.48 8.64
C PHE A 376 12.74 19.79 9.51
N ASP A 377 13.29 18.77 10.18
CA ASP A 377 14.47 18.94 11.05
C ASP A 377 15.69 19.43 10.27
N SER A 378 16.38 20.42 10.83
CA SER A 378 17.52 21.05 10.17
C SER A 378 18.72 20.13 10.02
N ASN A 379 18.99 19.25 10.99
CA ASN A 379 20.13 18.33 10.93
C ASN A 379 19.92 17.30 9.83
N ASP A 380 18.70 16.83 9.63
CA ASP A 380 18.37 15.92 8.56
C ASP A 380 18.41 16.57 7.18
N LEU A 381 17.97 17.83 7.06
CA LEU A 381 18.18 18.62 5.83
C LEU A 381 19.67 18.82 5.53
N ILE A 382 20.50 19.03 6.56
CA ILE A 382 21.96 19.09 6.39
C ILE A 382 22.51 17.76 5.87
N LYS A 383 22.11 16.62 6.47
CA LYS A 383 22.53 15.27 6.00
C LYS A 383 22.13 15.02 4.55
N LEU A 384 20.88 15.33 4.19
CA LEU A 384 20.37 15.19 2.83
C LEU A 384 21.13 16.09 1.84
N GLY A 385 21.39 17.34 2.25
CA GLY A 385 22.18 18.29 1.48
C GLY A 385 23.63 17.83 1.28
N ASN A 386 24.25 17.24 2.30
CA ASN A 386 25.60 16.68 2.22
C ASN A 386 25.66 15.47 1.29
N TYR A 387 24.69 14.56 1.38
CA TYR A 387 24.58 13.42 0.46
C TYR A 387 24.54 13.86 -1.01
N PHE A 388 23.65 14.79 -1.36
CA PHE A 388 23.58 15.27 -2.75
C PHE A 388 24.82 16.07 -3.15
N ASN A 389 25.47 16.77 -2.21
CA ASN A 389 26.72 17.46 -2.46
C ASN A 389 27.84 16.48 -2.83
N GLU A 390 28.00 15.39 -2.08
CA GLU A 390 28.97 14.32 -2.32
C GLU A 390 28.66 13.55 -3.61
N LEU A 391 27.39 13.20 -3.84
CA LEU A 391 26.94 12.57 -5.08
C LEU A 391 27.30 13.43 -6.30
N GLY A 392 27.14 14.75 -6.17
CA GLY A 392 27.55 15.72 -7.18
C GLY A 392 29.04 15.69 -7.46
N GLU A 393 29.89 15.64 -6.42
CA GLU A 393 31.35 15.55 -6.60
C GLU A 393 31.78 14.24 -7.23
N GLN A 394 31.22 13.11 -6.79
CA GLN A 394 31.52 11.81 -7.37
C GLN A 394 31.16 11.75 -8.86
N ALA A 395 30.00 12.30 -9.24
CA ALA A 395 29.58 12.40 -10.63
C ALA A 395 30.54 13.28 -11.45
N TYR A 396 31.00 14.40 -10.90
CA TYR A 396 32.00 15.26 -11.55
C TYR A 396 33.34 14.53 -11.76
N VAL A 397 33.86 13.84 -10.74
CA VAL A 397 35.12 13.08 -10.84
C VAL A 397 35.03 12.01 -11.94
N LYS A 398 33.92 11.25 -11.97
CA LYS A 398 33.65 10.28 -13.05
C LYS A 398 33.57 10.95 -14.41
N GLY A 399 32.83 12.05 -14.53
CA GLY A 399 32.73 12.82 -15.75
C GLY A 399 34.08 13.35 -16.25
N LYS A 400 34.95 13.81 -15.34
CA LYS A 400 36.30 14.28 -15.66
C LYS A 400 37.16 13.15 -16.22
N ALA A 401 37.05 11.94 -15.69
CA ALA A 401 37.72 10.76 -16.24
C ALA A 401 37.21 10.41 -17.66
N TYR A 402 35.89 10.39 -17.86
CA TYR A 402 35.31 10.16 -19.20
C TYR A 402 35.74 11.21 -20.22
N ARG A 403 35.79 12.48 -19.81
CA ARG A 403 36.28 13.56 -20.67
C ARG A 403 37.74 13.36 -21.07
N LYS A 404 38.61 12.91 -20.15
CA LYS A 404 40.03 12.61 -20.46
C LYS A 404 40.17 11.44 -21.44
N ALA A 405 39.28 10.46 -21.34
CA ALA A 405 39.21 9.32 -22.26
C ALA A 405 38.42 9.63 -23.55
N GLU A 406 38.05 10.89 -23.79
CA GLU A 406 37.26 11.34 -24.95
C GLU A 406 35.90 10.64 -25.12
N GLN A 407 35.35 10.10 -24.04
CA GLN A 407 34.01 9.48 -23.99
C GLN A 407 32.94 10.55 -23.77
N TRP A 408 32.71 11.39 -24.79
CA TRP A 408 31.94 12.63 -24.66
C TRP A 408 30.50 12.46 -24.17
N GLN A 409 29.75 11.48 -24.67
CA GLN A 409 28.37 11.24 -24.23
C GLN A 409 28.29 10.88 -22.75
N LYS A 410 29.16 9.97 -22.28
CA LYS A 410 29.24 9.57 -20.87
C LYS A 410 29.69 10.74 -19.98
N ALA A 411 30.63 11.56 -20.46
CA ALA A 411 31.05 12.76 -19.76
C ALA A 411 29.89 13.75 -19.61
N THR A 412 29.12 14.00 -20.68
CA THR A 412 27.98 14.92 -20.66
C THR A 412 26.93 14.49 -19.63
N LEU A 413 26.57 13.20 -19.61
CA LEU A 413 25.64 12.66 -18.63
C LEU A 413 26.14 12.83 -17.18
N ALA A 414 27.41 12.51 -16.93
CA ALA A 414 27.98 12.61 -15.59
C ALA A 414 28.07 14.06 -15.07
N TYR A 415 28.40 15.03 -15.94
CA TYR A 415 28.38 16.45 -15.56
C TYR A 415 26.95 16.96 -15.36
N GLN A 416 25.97 16.47 -16.13
CA GLN A 416 24.57 16.80 -15.88
C GLN A 416 24.10 16.29 -14.51
N GLN A 417 24.39 15.02 -14.19
CA GLN A 417 24.09 14.43 -12.89
C GLN A 417 24.75 15.21 -11.74
N SER A 418 26.00 15.63 -11.95
CA SER A 418 26.73 16.46 -11.00
C SER A 418 26.03 17.80 -10.74
N PHE A 419 25.69 18.52 -11.81
CA PHE A 419 24.93 19.77 -11.74
C PHE A 419 23.57 19.60 -11.06
N GLU A 420 22.81 18.57 -11.41
CA GLU A 420 21.49 18.31 -10.82
C GLU A 420 21.57 17.94 -9.33
N ALA A 421 22.57 17.16 -8.93
CA ALA A 421 22.80 16.83 -7.53
C ALA A 421 23.17 18.08 -6.71
N LYS A 422 24.06 18.95 -7.22
CA LYS A 422 24.35 20.24 -6.56
C LYS A 422 23.12 21.14 -6.46
N ARG A 423 22.24 21.11 -7.47
CA ARG A 423 20.94 21.81 -7.43
C ARG A 423 20.07 21.29 -6.30
N LYS A 424 19.93 19.95 -6.18
CA LYS A 424 19.18 19.33 -5.07
C LYS A 424 19.77 19.75 -3.72
N ALA A 425 21.10 19.66 -3.57
CA ALA A 425 21.82 20.02 -2.35
C ALA A 425 21.57 21.48 -1.92
N LEU A 426 21.68 22.45 -2.84
CA LEU A 426 21.37 23.86 -2.60
C LEU A 426 19.90 24.06 -2.20
N LYS A 427 18.99 23.33 -2.85
CA LYS A 427 17.55 23.48 -2.62
C LYS A 427 17.13 23.02 -1.22
N VAL A 428 17.66 21.89 -0.74
CA VAL A 428 17.31 21.36 0.59
C VAL A 428 18.04 22.06 1.74
N ASN A 429 19.26 22.53 1.50
CA ASN A 429 20.06 23.20 2.53
C ASN A 429 20.85 24.38 1.94
N PRO A 430 20.21 25.56 1.86
CA PRO A 430 20.81 26.71 1.19
C PRO A 430 21.90 27.35 2.07
N THR A 431 23.15 27.12 1.69
CA THR A 431 24.32 27.82 2.24
C THR A 431 25.04 28.55 1.12
N GLU A 432 25.81 29.60 1.45
CA GLU A 432 26.60 30.32 0.45
C GLU A 432 27.64 29.40 -0.23
N GLU A 433 28.23 28.45 0.51
CA GLU A 433 29.11 27.42 -0.04
C GLU A 433 28.40 26.56 -1.09
N ARG A 434 27.21 26.01 -0.78
CA ARG A 434 26.47 25.18 -1.75
C ARG A 434 26.00 25.98 -2.97
N LYS A 435 25.70 27.26 -2.77
CA LYS A 435 25.33 28.18 -3.85
C LYS A 435 26.50 28.42 -4.79
N GLU A 436 27.69 28.65 -4.25
CA GLU A 436 28.93 28.74 -5.04
C GLU A 436 29.19 27.44 -5.80
N GLN A 437 29.16 26.30 -5.12
CA GLN A 437 29.33 24.97 -5.76
C GLN A 437 28.30 24.73 -6.87
N TYR A 438 27.04 25.09 -6.66
CA TYR A 438 26.00 24.98 -7.68
C TYR A 438 26.35 25.76 -8.96
N PHE A 439 26.81 27.00 -8.84
CA PHE A 439 27.20 27.80 -10.01
C PHE A 439 28.49 27.31 -10.68
N ILE A 440 29.46 26.81 -9.90
CA ILE A 440 30.67 26.17 -10.44
C ILE A 440 30.29 24.94 -11.28
N HIS A 441 29.45 24.06 -10.74
CA HIS A 441 29.03 22.84 -11.44
C HIS A 441 28.10 23.13 -12.63
N MET A 442 27.28 24.19 -12.55
CA MET A 442 26.53 24.71 -13.72
C MET A 442 27.48 25.17 -14.83
N ARG A 443 28.50 25.97 -14.50
CA ARG A 443 29.52 26.42 -15.45
C ARG A 443 30.27 25.22 -16.04
N LEU A 444 30.68 24.26 -15.23
CA LEU A 444 31.39 23.06 -15.67
C LEU A 444 30.57 22.25 -16.67
N TYR A 445 29.28 22.03 -16.40
CA TYR A 445 28.38 21.33 -17.31
C TYR A 445 28.22 22.09 -18.63
N ALA A 446 27.93 23.40 -18.58
CA ALA A 446 27.80 24.22 -19.77
C ALA A 446 29.10 24.28 -20.60
N GLN A 447 30.25 24.37 -19.93
CA GLN A 447 31.56 24.31 -20.57
C GLN A 447 31.80 22.96 -21.26
N LEU A 448 31.35 21.86 -20.67
CA LEU A 448 31.47 20.55 -21.29
C LEU A 448 30.62 20.45 -22.55
N LEU A 449 29.38 20.91 -22.53
CA LEU A 449 28.51 20.95 -23.72
C LEU A 449 29.20 21.68 -24.89
N ILE A 450 29.81 22.83 -24.62
CA ILE A 450 30.58 23.59 -25.62
C ILE A 450 31.78 22.78 -26.13
N HIS A 451 32.54 22.15 -25.23
CA HIS A 451 33.71 21.36 -25.62
C HIS A 451 33.35 20.12 -26.44
N THR A 452 32.30 19.40 -26.05
CA THR A 452 31.78 18.25 -26.79
C THR A 452 31.41 18.66 -28.21
N ASN A 453 30.65 19.75 -28.35
CA ASN A 453 30.27 20.27 -29.66
C ASN A 453 31.47 20.63 -30.54
N LEU A 454 32.45 21.34 -29.97
CA LEU A 454 33.69 21.71 -30.66
C LEU A 454 34.54 20.51 -31.10
N LYS A 455 34.44 19.38 -30.40
CA LYS A 455 35.24 18.18 -30.67
C LYS A 455 34.56 17.21 -31.62
N GLN A 456 33.23 17.14 -31.61
CA GLN A 456 32.48 16.15 -32.39
C GLN A 456 31.91 16.70 -33.69
N HIS A 457 31.79 18.02 -33.84
CA HIS A 457 31.13 18.63 -35.00
C HIS A 457 32.00 19.69 -35.67
N GLN A 458 31.94 19.76 -37.00
CA GLN A 458 32.40 20.94 -37.74
C GLN A 458 31.44 22.12 -37.51
N PRO A 459 31.86 23.38 -37.74
CA PRO A 459 30.98 24.55 -37.60
C PRO A 459 29.61 24.35 -38.27
N ALA A 460 29.58 23.88 -39.52
CA ALA A 460 28.37 23.58 -40.30
C ALA A 460 27.39 22.60 -39.63
N GLN A 461 27.92 21.64 -38.89
CA GLN A 461 27.17 20.54 -38.27
C GLN A 461 26.98 20.76 -36.75
N SER A 462 27.21 21.98 -36.28
CA SER A 462 27.09 22.31 -34.86
C SER A 462 25.68 22.00 -34.36
N ASN A 463 25.57 21.27 -33.25
CA ASN A 463 24.34 21.24 -32.46
C ASN A 463 24.13 22.59 -31.76
N ILE A 464 23.54 23.55 -32.49
CA ILE A 464 23.40 24.94 -32.04
C ILE A 464 22.49 25.06 -30.81
N ALA A 465 21.44 24.23 -30.72
CA ALA A 465 20.54 24.22 -29.57
C ALA A 465 21.27 23.89 -28.26
N GLU A 466 22.25 22.98 -28.30
CA GLU A 466 23.07 22.65 -27.13
C GLU A 466 24.03 23.80 -26.76
N ILE A 467 24.59 24.51 -27.75
CA ILE A 467 25.41 25.70 -27.53
C ILE A 467 24.59 26.83 -26.89
N GLU A 468 23.39 27.09 -27.40
CA GLU A 468 22.49 28.10 -26.83
C GLU A 468 22.06 27.74 -25.41
N LYS A 469 21.80 26.46 -25.13
CA LYS A 469 21.55 25.96 -23.77
C LYS A 469 22.75 26.25 -22.87
N ALA A 470 23.97 25.98 -23.33
CA ALA A 470 25.18 26.25 -22.57
C ALA A 470 25.38 27.74 -22.31
N ILE A 471 25.19 28.62 -23.30
CA ILE A 471 25.27 30.08 -23.14
C ILE A 471 24.24 30.55 -22.11
N LYS A 472 22.97 30.12 -22.22
CA LYS A 472 21.91 30.46 -21.25
C LYS A 472 22.26 30.04 -19.82
N LEU A 473 22.91 28.89 -19.64
CA LEU A 473 23.40 28.44 -18.32
C LEU A 473 24.53 29.34 -17.80
N LEU A 474 25.52 29.65 -18.64
CA LEU A 474 26.64 30.53 -18.26
C LEU A 474 26.17 31.94 -17.92
N ASP A 475 25.16 32.45 -18.63
CA ASP A 475 24.58 33.78 -18.40
C ASP A 475 23.93 33.90 -17.02
N LYS A 476 23.33 32.81 -16.53
CA LYS A 476 22.80 32.75 -15.16
C LYS A 476 23.90 32.84 -14.10
N CYS A 477 25.14 32.47 -14.42
CA CYS A 477 26.26 32.53 -13.49
C CYS A 477 26.91 33.93 -13.40
N VAL A 478 26.81 34.77 -14.44
CA VAL A 478 27.60 36.02 -14.58
C VAL A 478 27.47 36.97 -13.40
N SER A 479 26.27 37.14 -12.87
CA SER A 479 26.00 38.03 -11.73
C SER A 479 26.12 37.37 -10.36
N LYS A 480 26.36 36.05 -10.32
CA LYS A 480 26.26 35.23 -9.11
C LYS A 480 27.59 34.71 -8.61
N VAL A 481 28.56 34.52 -9.50
CA VAL A 481 29.93 34.19 -9.13
C VAL A 481 30.60 35.45 -8.58
N VAL A 482 31.13 35.39 -7.36
CA VAL A 482 31.87 36.51 -6.74
C VAL A 482 33.37 36.34 -6.95
N ASP A 483 33.86 35.11 -6.84
CA ASP A 483 35.26 34.74 -6.99
C ASP A 483 35.87 35.18 -8.34
N LYS A 484 37.10 35.69 -8.28
CA LYS A 484 37.78 36.29 -9.43
C LYS A 484 38.26 35.23 -10.41
N GLU A 485 38.75 34.09 -9.93
CA GLU A 485 39.24 33.02 -10.79
C GLU A 485 38.09 32.35 -11.54
N GLU A 486 37.00 32.07 -10.85
CA GLU A 486 35.80 31.48 -11.43
C GLU A 486 35.12 32.45 -12.43
N LYS A 487 35.13 33.77 -12.17
CA LYS A 487 34.70 34.77 -13.17
C LYS A 487 35.52 34.71 -14.46
N GLN A 488 36.82 34.48 -14.36
CA GLN A 488 37.69 34.32 -15.53
C GLN A 488 37.39 33.02 -16.28
N LEU A 489 37.19 31.91 -15.56
CA LEU A 489 36.81 30.62 -16.13
C LEU A 489 35.44 30.69 -16.83
N LEU A 490 34.48 31.38 -16.21
CA LEU A 490 33.15 31.64 -16.76
C LEU A 490 33.24 32.46 -18.04
N SER A 491 33.93 33.60 -18.01
CA SER A 491 34.10 34.48 -19.17
C SER A 491 34.78 33.74 -20.33
N LYS A 492 35.75 32.88 -20.02
CA LYS A 492 36.42 32.02 -21.00
C LYS A 492 35.46 31.03 -21.65
N ALA A 493 34.62 30.35 -20.85
CA ALA A 493 33.66 29.38 -21.36
C ALA A 493 32.58 30.08 -22.21
N LEU A 494 32.06 31.22 -21.73
CA LEU A 494 31.04 31.99 -22.42
C LEU A 494 31.55 32.53 -23.76
N ALA A 495 32.76 33.12 -23.79
CA ALA A 495 33.35 33.60 -25.03
C ALA A 495 33.57 32.47 -26.06
N LYS A 496 33.92 31.26 -25.61
CA LYS A 496 34.04 30.09 -26.50
C LYS A 496 32.68 29.64 -27.05
N GLY A 497 31.64 29.61 -26.22
CA GLY A 497 30.28 29.28 -26.65
C GLY A 497 29.75 30.27 -27.67
N LEU A 498 29.91 31.57 -27.38
CA LEU A 498 29.55 32.65 -28.31
C LEU A 498 30.34 32.57 -29.61
N MET A 499 31.65 32.31 -29.56
CA MET A 499 32.44 32.16 -30.79
C MET A 499 31.98 30.95 -31.60
N ARG A 500 31.62 29.83 -30.96
CA ARG A 500 31.07 28.67 -31.67
C ARG A 500 29.72 28.98 -32.33
N GLN A 501 28.87 29.77 -31.67
CA GLN A 501 27.64 30.29 -32.28
C GLN A 501 27.96 31.17 -33.50
N VAL A 502 28.96 32.05 -33.40
CA VAL A 502 29.42 32.87 -34.54
C VAL A 502 29.94 31.99 -35.68
N ASP A 503 30.77 30.99 -35.40
CA ASP A 503 31.32 30.08 -36.41
C ASP A 503 30.20 29.35 -37.17
N TYR A 504 29.14 28.93 -36.48
CA TYR A 504 27.94 28.34 -37.09
C TYR A 504 27.18 29.36 -37.94
N LEU A 505 26.91 30.56 -37.41
CA LEU A 505 26.19 31.60 -38.14
C LEU A 505 26.95 32.02 -39.41
N VAL A 506 28.26 32.21 -39.32
CA VAL A 506 29.15 32.51 -40.46
C VAL A 506 29.01 31.46 -41.55
N HIS A 507 28.95 30.18 -41.19
CA HIS A 507 28.74 29.12 -42.16
C HIS A 507 27.38 29.23 -42.88
N LEU A 508 26.33 29.66 -42.18
CA LEU A 508 24.98 29.79 -42.77
C LEU A 508 24.87 30.90 -43.82
N PHE A 509 25.76 31.89 -43.80
CA PHE A 509 25.72 33.03 -44.71
C PHE A 509 26.94 33.12 -45.64
N LEU A 510 27.66 32.02 -45.85
CA LEU A 510 28.63 31.94 -46.95
C LEU A 510 27.96 32.23 -48.30
N VAL A 511 28.72 32.80 -49.23
CA VAL A 511 28.21 33.30 -50.51
C VAL A 511 28.48 32.31 -51.67
N PRO A 512 27.64 32.30 -52.72
CA PRO A 512 27.95 31.58 -53.96
C PRO A 512 29.06 32.27 -54.76
N ALA A 513 29.64 31.57 -55.75
CA ALA A 513 30.77 32.07 -56.55
C ALA A 513 30.44 33.29 -57.43
N ASP A 514 29.16 33.51 -57.75
CA ASP A 514 28.66 34.64 -58.54
C ASP A 514 28.25 35.86 -57.69
N TYR A 515 28.45 35.80 -56.37
CA TYR A 515 28.03 36.88 -55.46
C TYR A 515 28.64 38.24 -55.82
N ASP A 516 29.92 38.31 -56.18
CA ASP A 516 30.55 39.60 -56.52
C ASP A 516 30.16 40.11 -57.91
N SER A 517 29.79 39.23 -58.83
CA SER A 517 29.46 39.56 -60.22
C SER A 517 27.99 39.84 -60.48
N ASP A 518 27.07 39.33 -59.64
CA ASP A 518 25.63 39.54 -59.77
C ASP A 518 25.04 40.45 -58.67
N ARG A 519 24.36 41.51 -59.08
CA ARG A 519 23.72 42.48 -58.16
C ARG A 519 22.52 41.86 -57.45
N ASP A 520 21.70 41.07 -58.15
CA ASP A 520 20.46 40.56 -57.59
C ASP A 520 20.75 39.48 -56.53
N THR A 521 21.73 38.62 -56.79
CA THR A 521 22.26 37.64 -55.82
C THR A 521 22.72 38.31 -54.53
N ARG A 522 23.43 39.46 -54.59
CA ARG A 522 23.85 40.20 -53.38
C ARG A 522 22.66 40.71 -52.57
N ILE A 523 21.67 41.32 -53.23
CA ILE A 523 20.48 41.87 -52.55
C ILE A 523 19.68 40.76 -51.88
N GLN A 524 19.45 39.65 -52.59
CA GLN A 524 18.71 38.50 -52.09
C GLN A 524 19.43 37.83 -50.91
N HIS A 525 20.74 37.62 -51.01
CA HIS A 525 21.55 37.04 -49.93
C HIS A 525 21.53 37.93 -48.68
N LYS A 526 21.76 39.24 -48.84
CA LYS A 526 21.75 40.19 -47.72
C LYS A 526 20.41 40.21 -46.98
N THR A 527 19.30 40.18 -47.74
CA THR A 527 17.95 40.15 -47.17
C THR A 527 17.67 38.82 -46.47
N LYS A 528 18.03 37.69 -47.10
CA LYS A 528 17.82 36.35 -46.54
C LYS A 528 18.57 36.12 -45.23
N HIS A 529 19.77 36.68 -45.10
CA HIS A 529 20.67 36.42 -43.97
C HIS A 529 20.79 37.58 -42.96
N GLN A 530 19.97 38.62 -43.10
CA GLN A 530 20.00 39.81 -42.24
C GLN A 530 19.99 39.48 -40.74
N THR A 531 19.09 38.58 -40.31
CA THR A 531 19.01 38.13 -38.91
C THR A 531 20.30 37.43 -38.45
N HIS A 532 20.92 36.62 -39.31
CA HIS A 532 22.17 35.93 -38.97
C HIS A 532 23.34 36.92 -38.82
N PHE A 533 23.40 37.96 -39.66
CA PHE A 533 24.38 39.02 -39.48
C PHE A 533 24.21 39.71 -38.14
N THR A 534 22.99 40.14 -37.80
CA THR A 534 22.71 40.79 -36.51
C THR A 534 23.12 39.90 -35.33
N LEU A 535 22.71 38.62 -35.33
CA LEU A 535 23.07 37.69 -34.26
C LEU A 535 24.59 37.45 -34.16
N ALA A 536 25.29 37.35 -35.29
CA ALA A 536 26.74 37.16 -35.31
C ALA A 536 27.45 38.41 -34.77
N LEU A 537 27.06 39.61 -35.20
CA LEU A 537 27.63 40.87 -34.74
C LEU A 537 27.37 41.10 -33.23
N ASP A 538 26.16 40.82 -32.75
CA ASP A 538 25.83 40.93 -31.33
C ASP A 538 26.68 39.98 -30.47
N ALA A 539 26.81 38.72 -30.90
CA ALA A 539 27.65 37.74 -30.23
C ALA A 539 29.13 38.17 -30.24
N LEU A 540 29.63 38.68 -31.36
CA LEU A 540 31.00 39.20 -31.50
C LEU A 540 31.25 40.42 -30.59
N HIS A 541 30.37 41.41 -30.57
CA HIS A 541 30.46 42.54 -29.66
C HIS A 541 30.47 42.08 -28.20
N ARG A 542 29.63 41.09 -27.87
CA ARG A 542 29.61 40.49 -26.53
C ARG A 542 30.93 39.83 -26.17
N ILE A 543 31.55 39.08 -27.10
CA ILE A 543 32.89 38.50 -26.91
C ILE A 543 33.93 39.61 -26.67
N THR A 544 33.90 40.69 -27.46
CA THR A 544 34.87 41.78 -27.27
C THR A 544 34.75 42.42 -25.90
N LYS A 545 33.52 42.70 -25.43
CA LYS A 545 33.28 43.22 -24.09
C LYS A 545 33.76 42.27 -22.99
N LEU A 546 33.53 40.96 -23.15
CA LEU A 546 33.93 39.94 -22.15
C LEU A 546 35.45 39.78 -22.02
N LEU A 547 36.20 39.95 -23.12
CA LEU A 547 37.63 39.66 -23.16
C LEU A 547 38.53 40.90 -23.19
N THR A 548 37.97 42.11 -23.27
CA THR A 548 38.77 43.35 -23.27
C THR A 548 39.64 43.42 -22.00
N GLY A 549 40.94 43.69 -22.18
CA GLY A 549 41.91 43.71 -21.08
C GLY A 549 42.43 42.34 -20.65
N CYS A 550 42.06 41.24 -21.32
CA CYS A 550 42.57 39.92 -20.99
C CYS A 550 44.09 39.79 -21.25
N LYS A 551 44.79 39.10 -20.33
CA LYS A 551 46.22 38.79 -20.46
C LYS A 551 46.50 37.38 -21.01
N ASP A 552 45.55 36.46 -20.89
CA ASP A 552 45.68 35.07 -21.34
C ASP A 552 45.87 35.00 -22.88
N PRO A 553 46.97 34.41 -23.39
CA PRO A 553 47.25 34.37 -24.83
C PRO A 553 46.17 33.68 -25.66
N LYS A 554 45.49 32.66 -25.12
CA LYS A 554 44.42 31.95 -25.84
C LYS A 554 43.16 32.80 -25.93
N GLN A 555 42.83 33.57 -24.88
CA GLN A 555 41.76 34.55 -24.90
C GLN A 555 42.08 35.72 -25.83
N LYS A 556 43.33 36.20 -25.87
CA LYS A 556 43.75 37.22 -26.85
C LYS A 556 43.55 36.75 -28.29
N LYS A 557 43.89 35.50 -28.61
CA LYS A 557 43.59 34.93 -29.94
C LYS A 557 42.09 34.95 -30.26
N LEU A 558 41.25 34.56 -29.30
CA LEU A 558 39.79 34.57 -29.45
C LEU A 558 39.23 35.99 -29.62
N LEU A 559 39.76 36.95 -28.85
CA LEU A 559 39.41 38.37 -28.95
C LEU A 559 39.86 38.97 -30.29
N GLY A 560 41.07 38.65 -30.74
CA GLY A 560 41.58 39.07 -32.05
C GLY A 560 40.75 38.49 -33.20
N LYS A 561 40.36 37.20 -33.12
CA LYS A 561 39.40 36.61 -34.07
C LYS A 561 38.06 37.35 -34.06
N ALA A 562 37.54 37.70 -32.88
CA ALA A 562 36.28 38.43 -32.79
C ALA A 562 36.35 39.81 -33.45
N TYR A 563 37.41 40.59 -33.17
CA TYR A 563 37.61 41.88 -33.84
C TYR A 563 37.82 41.73 -35.35
N PHE A 564 38.59 40.74 -35.79
CA PHE A 564 38.78 40.52 -37.23
C PHE A 564 37.46 40.19 -37.91
N LEU A 565 36.65 39.29 -37.36
CA LEU A 565 35.35 38.92 -37.93
C LEU A 565 34.36 40.10 -37.93
N LEU A 566 34.36 40.95 -36.90
CA LEU A 566 33.57 42.19 -36.90
C LEU A 566 33.94 43.09 -38.10
N GLY A 567 35.24 43.29 -38.32
CA GLY A 567 35.74 44.07 -39.45
C GLY A 567 35.42 43.40 -40.79
N ASP A 568 35.60 42.08 -40.89
CA ASP A 568 35.48 41.37 -42.16
C ASP A 568 34.03 41.17 -42.61
N ILE A 569 33.12 40.85 -41.69
CA ILE A 569 31.68 40.82 -41.98
C ILE A 569 31.20 42.20 -42.42
N ALA A 570 31.60 43.26 -41.70
CA ALA A 570 31.20 44.62 -42.04
C ALA A 570 31.73 45.07 -43.40
N ASN A 571 33.01 44.80 -43.68
CA ASN A 571 33.66 45.20 -44.93
C ASN A 571 33.16 44.40 -46.14
N PHE A 572 32.97 43.08 -46.02
CA PHE A 572 32.56 42.26 -47.16
C PHE A 572 31.09 42.43 -47.52
N PHE A 573 30.19 42.50 -46.53
CA PHE A 573 28.75 42.62 -46.75
C PHE A 573 28.25 44.08 -46.83
N ASP A 574 29.17 45.04 -46.85
CA ASP A 574 28.90 46.49 -46.87
C ASP A 574 27.89 46.88 -45.78
N LEU A 575 28.27 46.60 -44.53
CA LEU A 575 27.50 47.01 -43.35
C LEU A 575 28.09 48.33 -42.86
N ASN A 576 27.22 49.30 -42.56
CA ASN A 576 27.59 50.64 -42.10
C ASN A 576 28.20 50.63 -40.67
N LEU A 577 29.40 50.07 -40.55
CA LEU A 577 30.17 49.87 -39.32
C LEU A 577 31.65 50.25 -39.56
N PRO A 578 32.38 50.69 -38.51
CA PRO A 578 33.77 51.14 -38.64
C PRO A 578 34.74 49.96 -38.78
N TYR A 579 34.71 49.27 -39.92
CA TYR A 579 35.44 48.01 -40.13
C TYR A 579 36.96 48.16 -40.00
N ALA A 580 37.54 49.28 -40.43
CA ALA A 580 38.99 49.53 -40.36
C ALA A 580 39.52 49.52 -38.92
N GLU A 581 38.77 50.12 -37.99
CA GLU A 581 39.13 50.15 -36.57
C GLU A 581 39.10 48.75 -35.93
N TYR A 582 38.19 47.87 -36.38
CA TYR A 582 38.16 46.50 -35.89
C TYR A 582 39.37 45.68 -36.37
N PHE A 583 39.79 45.83 -37.62
CA PHE A 583 41.02 45.19 -38.11
C PHE A 583 42.26 45.66 -37.35
N LYS A 584 42.37 46.97 -37.11
CA LYS A 584 43.47 47.55 -36.29
C LYS A 584 43.51 46.93 -34.89
N LYS A 585 42.36 46.84 -34.21
CA LYS A 585 42.26 46.19 -32.88
C LYS A 585 42.64 44.72 -32.92
N ALA A 586 42.24 43.98 -33.96
CA ALA A 586 42.62 42.57 -34.11
C ALA A 586 44.14 42.40 -34.20
N MET A 587 44.79 43.23 -35.00
CA MET A 587 46.25 43.27 -35.16
C MET A 587 46.95 43.66 -33.86
N GLU A 588 46.50 44.70 -33.16
CA GLU A 588 47.11 45.13 -31.89
C GLU A 588 47.03 44.06 -30.80
N ILE A 589 45.95 43.26 -30.78
CA ILE A 589 45.74 42.20 -29.80
C ILE A 589 46.54 40.94 -30.14
N VAL A 590 46.72 40.64 -31.43
CA VAL A 590 47.48 39.48 -31.92
C VAL A 590 48.50 39.93 -32.98
N PRO A 591 49.54 40.69 -32.58
CA PRO A 591 50.49 41.30 -33.52
C PRO A 591 51.38 40.28 -34.22
N SER A 592 51.40 39.02 -33.75
CA SER A 592 52.11 37.92 -34.39
C SER A 592 51.32 37.22 -35.49
N ASN A 593 50.07 37.63 -35.77
CA ASN A 593 49.28 37.05 -36.85
C ASN A 593 49.59 37.78 -38.19
N PRO A 594 50.26 37.13 -39.16
CA PRO A 594 50.61 37.77 -40.42
C PRO A 594 49.39 38.23 -41.22
N PHE A 595 48.26 37.51 -41.14
CA PHE A 595 47.04 37.86 -41.88
C PHE A 595 46.41 39.16 -41.39
N TYR A 596 46.51 39.44 -40.09
CA TYR A 596 45.95 40.66 -39.50
C TYR A 596 46.82 41.88 -39.84
N LEU A 597 48.15 41.70 -39.82
CA LEU A 597 49.11 42.72 -40.25
C LEU A 597 48.94 43.07 -41.73
N LEU A 598 48.82 42.06 -42.60
CA LEU A 598 48.59 42.26 -44.03
C LEU A 598 47.31 43.03 -44.27
N ARG A 599 46.21 42.64 -43.61
CA ARG A 599 44.94 43.35 -43.78
C ARG A 599 45.01 44.82 -43.34
N CYS A 600 45.74 45.11 -42.26
CA CYS A 600 45.96 46.50 -41.85
C CYS A 600 46.86 47.26 -42.84
N SER A 601 47.88 46.62 -43.41
CA SER A 601 48.75 47.24 -44.42
C SER A 601 48.02 47.66 -45.69
N GLU A 602 46.90 47.00 -46.01
CA GLU A 602 46.05 47.34 -47.16
C GLU A 602 45.09 48.50 -46.88
N LEU A 603 44.72 48.70 -45.60
CA LEU A 603 43.73 49.68 -45.18
C LEU A 603 44.34 51.00 -44.71
N PHE A 604 45.61 51.00 -44.30
CA PHE A 604 46.30 52.17 -43.76
C PHE A 604 47.59 52.44 -44.56
N GLU A 605 47.47 53.26 -45.61
CA GLU A 605 48.56 53.58 -46.55
C GLU A 605 49.84 54.05 -45.84
N GLU A 606 49.71 54.91 -44.82
CA GLU A 606 50.82 55.46 -44.03
C GLU A 606 51.65 54.38 -43.30
N ARG A 607 51.10 53.17 -43.10
CA ARG A 607 51.75 52.05 -42.37
C ARG A 607 52.01 50.85 -43.26
N GLN A 608 51.82 51.00 -44.58
CA GLN A 608 51.81 49.89 -45.52
C GLN A 608 53.17 49.17 -45.59
N GLU A 609 54.27 49.89 -45.79
CA GLU A 609 55.61 49.30 -45.91
C GLU A 609 56.07 48.67 -44.60
N ASP A 610 55.89 49.37 -43.48
CA ASP A 610 56.26 48.89 -42.14
C ASP A 610 55.56 47.57 -41.81
N LEU A 611 54.24 47.50 -41.99
CA LEU A 611 53.47 46.30 -41.66
C LEU A 611 53.78 45.16 -42.64
N ARG A 612 53.98 45.43 -43.93
CA ARG A 612 54.37 44.42 -44.93
C ARG A 612 55.72 43.81 -44.64
N SER A 613 56.70 44.63 -44.24
CA SER A 613 58.06 44.18 -43.92
C SER A 613 58.08 43.14 -42.79
N VAL A 614 57.12 43.22 -41.87
CA VAL A 614 56.95 42.27 -40.76
C VAL A 614 56.06 41.08 -41.15
N ALA A 615 54.97 41.34 -41.87
CA ALA A 615 53.97 40.32 -42.15
C ALA A 615 54.43 39.28 -43.17
N LEU A 616 55.16 39.67 -44.22
CA LEU A 616 55.61 38.77 -45.28
C LEU A 616 56.59 37.69 -44.78
N PRO A 617 57.62 38.00 -43.96
CA PRO A 617 58.44 36.97 -43.33
C PRO A 617 57.64 36.02 -42.43
N LEU A 618 56.68 36.54 -41.66
CA LEU A 618 55.82 35.72 -40.79
C LEU A 618 54.91 34.80 -41.60
N LEU A 619 54.35 35.27 -42.71
CA LEU A 619 53.53 34.49 -43.64
C LEU A 619 54.35 33.35 -44.27
N LYS A 620 55.56 33.66 -44.78
CA LYS A 620 56.47 32.67 -45.37
C LYS A 620 56.90 31.61 -44.37
N LYS A 621 57.15 31.99 -43.11
CA LYS A 621 57.45 31.05 -42.01
C LYS A 621 56.32 30.04 -41.77
N ARG A 622 55.09 30.34 -42.20
CA ARG A 622 53.95 29.42 -42.11
C ARG A 622 53.74 28.55 -43.35
N GLY A 623 54.59 28.67 -44.37
CA GLY A 623 54.48 27.91 -45.61
C GLY A 623 53.51 28.50 -46.63
N PHE A 624 53.07 29.76 -46.45
CA PHE A 624 52.19 30.44 -47.38
C PHE A 624 52.92 31.55 -48.16
N THR A 625 52.45 31.81 -49.37
CA THR A 625 52.90 32.89 -50.26
C THR A 625 51.93 34.07 -50.23
N THR A 626 52.35 35.21 -50.79
CA THR A 626 51.47 36.36 -51.02
C THR A 626 50.29 36.02 -51.93
N ILE A 627 50.49 35.11 -52.89
CA ILE A 627 49.45 34.63 -53.80
C ILE A 627 48.40 33.81 -53.02
N ASP A 628 48.83 32.94 -52.10
CA ASP A 628 47.91 32.16 -51.27
C ASP A 628 46.99 33.08 -50.45
N TYR A 629 47.56 34.14 -49.87
CA TYR A 629 46.80 35.17 -49.14
C TYR A 629 45.83 35.94 -50.04
N TYR A 630 46.27 36.34 -51.24
CA TYR A 630 45.42 37.04 -52.20
C TYR A 630 44.22 36.18 -52.63
N ASN A 631 44.47 34.90 -52.94
CA ASN A 631 43.41 33.94 -53.30
C ASN A 631 42.47 33.70 -52.11
N TRP A 632 43.02 33.49 -50.92
CA TRP A 632 42.21 33.37 -49.70
C TRP A 632 41.32 34.58 -49.50
N TYR A 633 41.87 35.79 -49.64
CA TYR A 633 41.10 37.01 -49.40
C TYR A 633 39.90 37.09 -50.34
N LYS A 634 40.06 36.76 -51.62
CA LYS A 634 38.92 36.71 -52.57
C LYS A 634 37.87 35.66 -52.16
N GLU A 635 38.32 34.46 -51.82
CA GLU A 635 37.45 33.29 -51.64
C GLU A 635 36.92 33.13 -50.19
N ARG A 636 37.34 33.97 -49.24
CA ARG A 636 37.14 33.75 -47.79
C ARG A 636 35.67 33.62 -47.34
N TRP A 637 34.74 34.18 -48.11
CA TRP A 637 33.30 34.11 -47.85
C TRP A 637 32.57 33.13 -48.76
N GLU A 638 33.23 32.60 -49.79
CA GLU A 638 32.62 31.63 -50.70
C GLU A 638 32.33 30.31 -49.98
N GLN A 639 31.33 29.58 -50.44
CA GLN A 639 31.07 28.21 -49.99
C GLN A 639 32.30 27.32 -50.22
N GLU A 640 32.57 26.39 -49.30
CA GLU A 640 33.81 25.59 -49.28
C GLU A 640 34.08 24.82 -50.59
N THR A 641 33.04 24.49 -51.34
CA THR A 641 33.12 23.81 -52.65
C THR A 641 33.83 24.61 -53.73
N TYR A 642 33.98 25.92 -53.57
CA TYR A 642 34.51 26.83 -54.61
C TYR A 642 35.92 27.35 -54.29
N ARG A 643 36.45 27.08 -53.09
CA ARG A 643 37.74 27.64 -52.64
C ARG A 643 38.93 26.88 -53.23
N THR A 644 39.90 27.61 -53.75
CA THR A 644 41.17 27.07 -54.28
C THR A 644 42.37 27.38 -53.39
N SER A 645 42.26 28.37 -52.49
CA SER A 645 43.34 28.72 -51.57
C SER A 645 43.66 27.60 -50.57
N PRO A 646 44.96 27.33 -50.30
CA PRO A 646 45.36 26.36 -49.27
C PRO A 646 45.11 26.86 -47.84
N ILE A 647 44.77 28.13 -47.63
CA ILE A 647 44.53 28.71 -46.30
C ILE A 647 43.09 28.40 -45.87
N LYS A 648 42.94 27.51 -44.89
CA LYS A 648 41.63 27.11 -44.35
C LYS A 648 41.11 28.04 -43.25
N ASP A 649 41.98 28.51 -42.37
CA ASP A 649 41.62 29.39 -41.25
C ASP A 649 42.79 30.31 -40.88
N ILE A 650 42.59 31.63 -41.06
CA ILE A 650 43.59 32.66 -40.71
C ILE A 650 43.69 32.94 -39.20
N HIS A 651 42.73 32.43 -38.42
CA HIS A 651 42.65 32.63 -36.98
C HIS A 651 43.31 31.48 -36.21
N SER A 652 43.40 30.30 -36.82
CA SER A 652 44.08 29.13 -36.25
C SER A 652 45.44 28.93 -36.90
N LEU A 653 46.46 29.41 -36.19
CA LEU A 653 47.84 29.45 -36.64
C LEU A 653 48.63 28.17 -36.30
N ASP A 654 47.99 27.01 -36.19
CA ASP A 654 48.67 25.72 -35.94
C ASP A 654 49.12 25.12 -37.30
N ILE A 655 50.35 24.61 -37.35
CA ILE A 655 51.20 24.34 -38.53
C ILE A 655 50.45 23.71 -39.73
N ALA A 656 50.58 24.32 -40.91
CA ALA A 656 50.18 23.72 -42.18
C ALA A 656 51.07 22.48 -42.47
N VAL A 657 50.44 21.32 -42.61
CA VAL A 657 51.07 20.13 -43.20
C VAL A 657 51.55 20.52 -44.60
N ASN A 658 52.82 20.25 -44.91
CA ASN A 658 53.40 20.46 -46.24
C ASN A 658 52.42 19.99 -47.32
N PRO A 659 52.02 20.84 -48.29
CA PRO A 659 51.31 20.34 -49.45
C PRO A 659 52.23 19.38 -50.22
N PRO A 660 51.72 18.25 -50.75
CA PRO A 660 52.50 17.48 -51.72
C PRO A 660 52.75 18.38 -52.94
N ALA A 661 53.97 18.31 -53.47
CA ALA A 661 54.42 19.06 -54.63
C ALA A 661 53.43 18.97 -55.81
N PRO A 662 53.34 20.01 -56.66
CA PRO A 662 52.48 19.98 -57.83
C PRO A 662 52.92 18.84 -58.76
N ARG A 663 52.02 17.88 -59.01
CA ARG A 663 52.16 16.96 -60.15
C ARG A 663 51.73 17.72 -61.41
N PHE A 664 52.67 18.43 -62.02
CA PHE A 664 52.62 18.60 -63.46
C PHE A 664 52.89 17.23 -64.08
N ALA A 665 51.86 16.60 -64.64
CA ALA A 665 52.02 15.57 -65.64
C ALA A 665 51.44 16.12 -66.94
N PHE A 666 52.33 16.29 -67.92
CA PHE A 666 52.02 16.60 -69.30
C PHE A 666 50.94 15.66 -69.85
N LEU A 667 50.01 16.22 -70.62
CA LEU A 667 49.65 15.72 -71.94
C LEU A 667 49.73 16.88 -72.93
#